data_AF-A0A7Y6AI21-F1
#
_entry.id   AF-A0A7Y6AI21-F1
#
_cell.length_a   1.000
_cell.length_b   1.000
_cell.length_c   1.000
_cell.angle_alpha   90.00
_cell.angle_beta   90.00
_cell.angle_gamma   90.00
#
_symmetry.space_group_name_H-M   'P 1'
#
loop_
_entity.id
_entity.type
_entity.pdbx_description
1 polymer ?
#
loop_
_entity_poly.entity_id
_entity_poly.type
_entity_poly.pdbx_seq_one_letter_code
_entity_poly.pdbx_strand_id
1 'polypeptide(L)'
;MSPRITAAVTALLVAVGGLGVLTGAPANAATSATPLRPDLEAVRAAEARQLYGDPAIRPMDQRKTSLISLGDSEISGEGVGTYEAPTDGPTNWCHRSPQAAIHRTGIPADVTYNVACSGASTANVRIGGTMQYADELVQSDNLAVKARNTRLKVVLLVIGANDDLQFGPTITDCVKRRVFFQGECYPTYRPQWKARVDALRPKVEQTVRDLRTVMTDAGYANADYKLVVMGYPSPMSPDVEDNPDFPGWYAGGCLGYLRDQAWGRNEAVPMFAEAERQAAAATGAVYLDNSRLFHGHEVCTDNTWARGLWFANADLLDENTTRQSFHPNERGHGAFASCLTQLYNSGYQSASCADPASTGSAVLTQGVKDFQQWRNEATGLCADAYGGSSRNYTPLQLWPCQGGRNQGFWYDPGYQSVHIELSHDRCLDPQGGARTTGTPVVLWNCNGGDNQRFVRTGGTLRPANAQTLCVAPAGTDPTAGAKLVLAACDGSAAQRFAAEPHQAAVATELKAGGTGKCLDIDGGSMANGTKVLAWDCTGNSNQKWYANPVTGQVHSLKDPAFCLDNRGATAAGSGVGIWACQDGTGAYRDNLRFDYTGGALVSRVSGLRVTAPAGNGPVTQQPANGGSAQTWARDAAAPIPYSPIPYDAY
;
A
#
# COMPACT_ATOMS: atom_id res chain seq x y z
N MET A 1 -55.94 37.17 20.50
CA MET A 1 -56.70 36.52 19.42
C MET A 1 -55.90 35.33 18.92
N SER A 2 -56.40 34.12 19.17
CA SER A 2 -55.97 32.87 18.52
C SER A 2 -56.42 32.85 17.04
N PRO A 3 -55.98 31.90 16.21
CA PRO A 3 -56.44 30.51 16.32
C PRO A 3 -55.31 29.47 16.33
N ARG A 4 -55.62 28.36 17.02
CA ARG A 4 -54.88 27.10 17.04
C ARG A 4 -55.30 26.25 15.83
N ILE A 5 -54.37 25.55 15.20
CA ILE A 5 -54.65 24.45 14.27
C ILE A 5 -54.36 23.14 14.99
N THR A 6 -55.39 22.32 15.10
CA THR A 6 -55.45 21.00 15.71
C THR A 6 -55.05 19.94 14.68
N ALA A 7 -54.08 19.09 15.00
CA ALA A 7 -53.86 17.84 14.28
C ALA A 7 -54.32 16.69 15.17
N ALA A 8 -55.24 15.87 14.64
CA ALA A 8 -55.91 14.79 15.34
C ALA A 8 -54.97 13.60 15.60
N VAL A 9 -54.93 13.15 16.86
CA VAL A 9 -54.32 11.89 17.25
C VAL A 9 -55.43 10.84 17.29
N THR A 10 -55.39 9.89 16.37
CA THR A 10 -56.29 8.74 16.35
C THR A 10 -55.76 7.70 17.35
N ALA A 11 -56.48 7.51 18.45
CA ALA A 11 -56.25 6.43 19.40
C ALA A 11 -56.72 5.10 18.80
N LEU A 12 -55.81 4.13 18.66
CA LEU A 12 -56.16 2.75 18.33
C LEU A 12 -56.12 1.91 19.61
N LEU A 13 -57.29 1.40 20.01
CA LEU A 13 -57.47 0.43 21.09
C LEU A 13 -56.70 -0.85 20.79
N VAL A 14 -55.80 -1.23 21.71
CA VAL A 14 -55.19 -2.58 21.73
C VAL A 14 -56.21 -3.53 22.36
N ALA A 15 -56.75 -4.43 21.53
CA ALA A 15 -57.51 -5.58 22.00
C ALA A 15 -56.55 -6.62 22.58
N VAL A 16 -56.73 -6.96 23.86
CA VAL A 16 -56.06 -8.09 24.52
C VAL A 16 -56.68 -9.37 23.99
N GLY A 17 -55.97 -10.08 23.12
CA GLY A 17 -56.37 -11.37 22.57
C GLY A 17 -55.26 -12.40 22.73
N GLY A 18 -55.52 -13.41 23.57
CA GLY A 18 -54.97 -14.77 23.46
C GLY A 18 -53.48 -14.96 23.69
N LEU A 19 -53.12 -15.47 24.87
CA LEU A 19 -51.86 -16.18 25.13
C LEU A 19 -51.81 -17.47 24.27
N GLY A 20 -51.38 -17.32 23.02
CA GLY A 20 -50.85 -18.42 22.22
C GLY A 20 -49.37 -18.60 22.58
N VAL A 21 -49.05 -19.75 23.18
CA VAL A 21 -47.66 -20.20 23.37
C VAL A 21 -47.02 -20.30 21.99
N LEU A 22 -46.24 -19.29 21.61
CA LEU A 22 -45.33 -19.38 20.47
C LEU A 22 -44.21 -20.32 20.89
N THR A 23 -44.39 -21.60 20.57
CA THR A 23 -43.28 -22.56 20.51
C THR A 23 -42.21 -21.95 19.62
N GLY A 24 -41.04 -21.69 20.19
CA GLY A 24 -39.89 -21.18 19.45
C GLY A 24 -39.67 -22.02 18.20
N ALA A 25 -39.38 -21.34 17.09
CA ALA A 25 -38.89 -22.00 15.89
C ALA A 25 -37.72 -22.92 16.29
N PRO A 26 -37.65 -24.15 15.77
CA PRO A 26 -36.55 -25.04 16.11
C PRO A 26 -35.24 -24.36 15.70
N ALA A 27 -34.25 -24.39 16.60
CA ALA A 27 -32.87 -24.12 16.25
C ALA A 27 -32.54 -24.92 14.98
N ASN A 28 -31.95 -24.26 13.98
CA ASN A 28 -31.52 -24.88 12.72
C ASN A 28 -30.91 -26.26 13.01
N ALA A 29 -31.56 -27.31 12.53
CA ALA A 29 -31.02 -28.66 12.59
C ALA A 29 -29.64 -28.64 11.91
N ALA A 30 -28.60 -29.09 12.61
CA ALA A 30 -27.28 -29.29 12.04
C ALA A 30 -27.43 -30.15 10.78
N THR A 31 -27.06 -29.62 9.61
CA THR A 31 -27.03 -30.40 8.37
C THR A 31 -26.03 -31.53 8.56
N SER A 32 -26.49 -32.77 8.42
CA SER A 32 -25.61 -33.94 8.48
C SER A 32 -24.50 -33.79 7.44
N ALA A 33 -23.24 -33.94 7.84
CA ALA A 33 -22.10 -33.81 6.93
C ALA A 33 -22.25 -34.75 5.73
N THR A 34 -21.96 -34.24 4.54
CA THR A 34 -21.91 -35.04 3.30
C THR A 34 -20.79 -36.10 3.43
N PRO A 35 -21.04 -37.37 3.10
CA PRO A 35 -20.01 -38.40 3.13
C PRO A 35 -18.81 -38.05 2.26
N LEU A 36 -17.60 -38.34 2.76
CA LEU A 36 -16.39 -38.25 1.95
C LEU A 36 -16.33 -39.40 0.93
N ARG A 37 -15.49 -39.23 -0.10
CA ARG A 37 -15.09 -40.35 -0.95
C ARG A 37 -14.44 -41.46 -0.10
N PRO A 38 -14.54 -42.74 -0.49
CA PRO A 38 -14.06 -43.86 0.33
C PRO A 38 -12.57 -43.77 0.75
N ASP A 39 -11.72 -43.25 -0.13
CA ASP A 39 -10.31 -43.03 0.14
C ASP A 39 -10.08 -41.96 1.21
N LEU A 40 -10.76 -40.82 1.11
CA LEU A 40 -10.68 -39.75 2.11
C LEU A 40 -11.36 -40.14 3.44
N GLU A 41 -12.41 -40.95 3.39
CA GLU A 41 -13.07 -41.50 4.57
C GLU A 41 -12.14 -42.44 5.35
N ALA A 42 -11.31 -43.22 4.67
CA ALA A 42 -10.29 -44.04 5.31
C ALA A 42 -9.23 -43.18 6.05
N VAL A 43 -8.75 -42.10 5.41
CA VAL A 43 -7.84 -41.13 6.02
C VAL A 43 -8.49 -40.48 7.25
N ARG A 44 -9.74 -40.02 7.11
CA ARG A 44 -10.52 -39.43 8.19
C ARG A 44 -10.68 -40.40 9.36
N ALA A 45 -11.05 -41.65 9.10
CA ALA A 45 -11.22 -42.67 10.12
C ALA A 45 -9.91 -43.01 10.85
N ALA A 46 -8.77 -42.99 10.15
CA ALA A 46 -7.45 -43.21 10.76
C ALA A 46 -7.09 -42.06 11.72
N GLU A 47 -7.28 -40.82 11.29
CA GLU A 47 -7.02 -39.64 12.12
C GLU A 47 -7.98 -39.54 13.31
N ALA A 48 -9.26 -39.88 13.14
CA ALA A 48 -10.22 -39.94 14.25
C ALA A 48 -9.78 -40.93 15.34
N ARG A 49 -9.23 -42.09 14.95
CA ARG A 49 -8.66 -43.05 15.92
C ARG A 49 -7.47 -42.47 16.68
N GLN A 50 -6.62 -41.67 16.03
CA GLN A 50 -5.52 -41.00 16.71
C GLN A 50 -6.02 -39.94 17.71
N LEU A 51 -7.04 -39.19 17.34
CA LEU A 51 -7.58 -38.10 18.17
C LEU A 51 -8.45 -38.60 19.34
N TYR A 52 -9.19 -39.68 19.15
CA TYR A 52 -10.27 -40.10 20.04
C TYR A 52 -10.26 -41.58 20.44
N GLY A 53 -9.41 -42.41 19.82
CA GLY A 53 -9.36 -43.86 20.04
C GLY A 53 -10.33 -44.67 19.18
N ASP A 54 -11.21 -44.04 18.40
CA ASP A 54 -12.19 -44.70 17.54
C ASP A 54 -12.45 -43.91 16.24
N PRO A 55 -12.98 -44.55 15.17
CA PRO A 55 -13.15 -43.90 13.89
C PRO A 55 -14.46 -43.10 13.74
N ALA A 56 -15.35 -43.09 14.72
CA ALA A 56 -16.68 -42.52 14.56
C ALA A 56 -16.63 -41.00 14.38
N ILE A 57 -17.51 -40.48 13.53
CA ILE A 57 -17.71 -39.03 13.41
C ILE A 57 -18.48 -38.58 14.66
N ARG A 58 -17.89 -37.64 15.40
CA ARG A 58 -18.49 -37.09 16.61
C ARG A 58 -19.42 -35.91 16.29
N PRO A 59 -20.46 -35.68 17.10
CA PRO A 59 -21.19 -34.41 17.10
C PRO A 59 -20.24 -33.21 17.28
N MET A 60 -20.55 -32.06 16.66
CA MET A 60 -19.65 -30.88 16.62
C MET A 60 -19.17 -30.42 18.00
N ASP A 61 -20.05 -30.46 19.01
CA ASP A 61 -19.78 -30.06 20.39
C ASP A 61 -18.87 -31.04 21.15
N GLN A 62 -18.74 -32.28 20.66
CA GLN A 62 -17.86 -33.31 21.21
C GLN A 62 -16.52 -33.42 20.48
N ARG A 63 -16.33 -32.66 19.39
CA ARG A 63 -15.06 -32.62 18.66
C ARG A 63 -14.05 -31.74 19.39
N LYS A 64 -12.79 -32.18 19.43
CA LYS A 64 -11.63 -31.34 19.75
C LYS A 64 -11.62 -30.10 18.86
N THR A 65 -11.34 -28.95 19.44
CA THR A 65 -11.22 -27.69 18.73
C THR A 65 -9.90 -27.60 17.97
N SER A 66 -9.93 -26.95 16.80
CA SER A 66 -8.75 -26.89 15.95
C SER A 66 -8.58 -25.58 15.17
N LEU A 67 -7.35 -25.36 14.71
CA LEU A 67 -6.97 -24.31 13.75
C LEU A 67 -6.27 -24.98 12.57
N ILE A 68 -6.43 -24.44 11.37
CA ILE A 68 -5.74 -24.94 10.18
C ILE A 68 -5.20 -23.82 9.31
N SER A 69 -3.99 -23.98 8.79
CA SER A 69 -3.43 -23.18 7.69
C SER A 69 -3.37 -23.98 6.39
N LEU A 70 -3.80 -23.35 5.31
CA LEU A 70 -3.70 -23.77 3.92
C LEU A 70 -2.96 -22.69 3.15
N GLY A 71 -2.29 -23.05 2.07
CA GLY A 71 -1.59 -22.09 1.26
C GLY A 71 -0.27 -22.57 0.69
N ASP A 72 0.57 -21.60 0.39
CA ASP A 72 1.91 -21.80 -0.12
C ASP A 72 3.01 -21.68 0.96
N SER A 73 4.24 -21.50 0.50
CA SER A 73 5.47 -21.44 1.29
C SER A 73 5.49 -20.30 2.31
N GLU A 74 4.75 -19.22 2.08
CA GLU A 74 4.69 -18.07 2.99
C GLU A 74 4.15 -18.48 4.37
N ILE A 75 3.22 -19.44 4.40
CA ILE A 75 2.58 -19.90 5.63
C ILE A 75 2.97 -21.32 6.04
N SER A 76 3.67 -22.07 5.18
CA SER A 76 4.08 -23.45 5.46
C SER A 76 5.16 -23.56 6.53
N GLY A 77 5.98 -22.52 6.74
CA GLY A 77 7.17 -22.62 7.59
C GLY A 77 8.48 -22.75 6.82
N GLU A 78 8.47 -22.53 5.51
CA GLU A 78 9.63 -22.73 4.64
C GLU A 78 10.88 -21.95 5.09
N GLY A 79 10.73 -20.69 5.51
CA GLY A 79 11.87 -19.89 5.95
C GLY A 79 12.41 -20.25 7.34
N VAL A 80 11.78 -21.18 8.08
CA VAL A 80 12.20 -21.54 9.45
C VAL A 80 13.49 -22.36 9.43
N GLY A 81 13.61 -23.35 8.55
CA GLY A 81 14.77 -24.26 8.49
C GLY A 81 14.67 -25.51 9.37
N THR A 82 13.57 -25.72 10.08
CA THR A 82 13.25 -26.99 10.77
C THR A 82 11.91 -27.51 10.27
N TYR A 83 11.88 -28.74 9.74
CA TYR A 83 10.72 -29.28 9.05
C TYR A 83 10.22 -30.59 9.66
N GLU A 84 8.94 -30.89 9.41
CA GLU A 84 8.36 -32.20 9.63
C GLU A 84 9.04 -33.21 8.70
N ALA A 85 9.54 -34.31 9.27
CA ALA A 85 10.34 -35.32 8.55
C ALA A 85 9.72 -35.84 7.23
N PRO A 86 8.39 -36.02 7.07
CA PRO A 86 7.79 -36.47 5.81
C PRO A 86 7.86 -35.43 4.67
N THR A 87 8.19 -34.18 4.99
CA THR A 87 7.96 -33.02 4.10
C THR A 87 9.24 -32.34 3.60
N ASP A 88 10.39 -32.91 3.99
CA ASP A 88 11.73 -32.42 3.67
C ASP A 88 12.54 -33.59 3.09
N GLY A 89 12.44 -33.76 1.77
CA GLY A 89 13.14 -34.82 1.07
C GLY A 89 12.96 -34.83 -0.45
N PRO A 90 13.70 -35.69 -1.16
CA PRO A 90 13.79 -35.67 -2.62
C PRO A 90 12.47 -35.96 -3.34
N THR A 91 11.50 -36.59 -2.66
CA THR A 91 10.18 -36.94 -3.22
C THR A 91 9.05 -36.04 -2.73
N ASN A 92 9.29 -35.26 -1.66
CA ASN A 92 8.31 -34.38 -1.04
C ASN A 92 9.03 -33.16 -0.50
N TRP A 93 8.83 -32.03 -1.17
CA TRP A 93 9.27 -30.73 -0.72
C TRP A 93 8.06 -29.92 -0.25
N CYS A 94 7.06 -30.47 0.42
CA CYS A 94 6.03 -29.65 1.06
C CYS A 94 6.53 -29.12 2.41
N HIS A 95 7.72 -28.50 2.48
CA HIS A 95 8.33 -28.02 3.74
C HIS A 95 7.28 -27.43 4.70
N ARG A 96 6.97 -28.20 5.74
CA ARG A 96 6.08 -27.79 6.82
C ARG A 96 6.88 -27.70 8.11
N SER A 97 6.77 -26.58 8.80
CA SER A 97 7.50 -26.37 10.05
C SER A 97 6.60 -26.52 11.27
N PRO A 98 7.06 -27.18 12.35
CA PRO A 98 6.40 -27.10 13.65
C PRO A 98 6.40 -25.68 14.23
N GLN A 99 7.21 -24.76 13.68
CA GLN A 99 7.23 -23.34 14.07
C GLN A 99 6.41 -22.44 13.14
N ALA A 100 5.61 -23.01 12.24
CA ALA A 100 4.68 -22.24 11.41
C ALA A 100 3.65 -21.50 12.28
N ALA A 101 3.14 -20.38 11.76
CA ALA A 101 2.33 -19.43 12.53
C ALA A 101 1.10 -20.07 13.20
N ILE A 102 0.44 -21.02 12.53
CA ILE A 102 -0.78 -21.66 13.02
C ILE A 102 -0.57 -22.41 14.34
N HIS A 103 0.63 -22.95 14.57
CA HIS A 103 0.99 -23.70 15.78
C HIS A 103 1.35 -22.77 16.95
N ARG A 104 1.52 -21.48 16.70
CA ARG A 104 2.09 -20.51 17.65
C ARG A 104 1.13 -19.40 18.04
N THR A 105 -0.11 -19.47 17.56
CA THR A 105 -1.15 -18.49 17.92
C THR A 105 -1.51 -18.61 19.40
N GLY A 106 -1.96 -17.50 20.00
CA GLY A 106 -2.60 -17.50 21.31
C GLY A 106 -4.07 -17.91 21.29
N ILE A 107 -4.58 -18.44 20.17
CA ILE A 107 -5.98 -18.87 20.04
C ILE A 107 -6.12 -20.26 20.66
N PRO A 108 -6.98 -20.46 21.68
CA PRO A 108 -7.11 -21.76 22.32
C PRO A 108 -7.62 -22.83 21.35
N ALA A 109 -6.88 -23.91 21.18
CA ALA A 109 -7.25 -25.07 20.37
C ALA A 109 -6.64 -26.35 20.97
N ASP A 110 -7.34 -27.47 20.82
CA ASP A 110 -6.85 -28.77 21.28
C ASP A 110 -5.78 -29.33 20.34
N VAL A 111 -5.89 -29.02 19.05
CA VAL A 111 -4.96 -29.44 17.99
C VAL A 111 -4.82 -28.35 16.93
N THR A 112 -3.68 -28.28 16.26
CA THR A 112 -3.43 -27.34 15.16
C THR A 112 -2.87 -28.09 13.96
N TYR A 113 -3.23 -27.64 12.76
CA TYR A 113 -2.83 -28.28 11.51
C TYR A 113 -2.20 -27.28 10.57
N ASN A 114 -1.08 -27.65 9.97
CA ASN A 114 -0.53 -26.94 8.84
C ASN A 114 -0.55 -27.89 7.64
N VAL A 115 -1.33 -27.56 6.62
CA VAL A 115 -1.40 -28.32 5.36
C VAL A 115 -0.97 -27.48 4.17
N ALA A 116 -0.44 -26.28 4.43
CA ALA A 116 0.19 -25.46 3.42
C ALA A 116 1.43 -26.16 2.89
N CYS A 117 1.73 -25.93 1.62
CA CYS A 117 2.81 -26.59 0.93
C CYS A 117 3.56 -25.59 0.06
N SER A 118 4.87 -25.60 0.19
CA SER A 118 5.74 -24.77 -0.61
C SER A 118 5.59 -25.01 -2.11
N GLY A 119 5.52 -23.92 -2.88
CA GLY A 119 5.25 -23.96 -4.32
C GLY A 119 3.78 -24.24 -4.68
N ALA A 120 2.87 -24.33 -3.71
CA ALA A 120 1.45 -24.51 -3.99
C ALA A 120 0.87 -23.29 -4.72
N SER A 121 0.03 -23.57 -5.71
CA SER A 121 -0.84 -22.61 -6.38
C SER A 121 -2.29 -22.85 -5.96
N THR A 122 -3.21 -22.00 -6.42
CA THR A 122 -4.65 -22.23 -6.18
C THR A 122 -5.13 -23.60 -6.66
N ALA A 123 -4.50 -24.17 -7.69
CA ALA A 123 -4.83 -25.51 -8.20
C ALA A 123 -4.57 -26.63 -7.19
N ASN A 124 -3.67 -26.41 -6.21
CA ASN A 124 -3.34 -27.39 -5.18
C ASN A 124 -4.23 -27.29 -3.94
N VAL A 125 -5.05 -26.24 -3.87
CA VAL A 125 -5.96 -25.97 -2.75
C VAL A 125 -7.41 -26.31 -3.09
N ARG A 126 -7.85 -26.03 -4.31
CA ARG A 126 -9.26 -26.10 -4.74
C ARG A 126 -9.88 -27.49 -4.75
N ILE A 127 -11.21 -27.54 -4.73
CA ILE A 127 -11.96 -28.81 -4.90
C ILE A 127 -11.65 -29.37 -6.28
N GLY A 128 -11.32 -30.67 -6.36
CA GLY A 128 -10.94 -31.32 -7.62
C GLY A 128 -9.59 -30.84 -8.18
N GLY A 129 -8.79 -30.17 -7.34
CA GLY A 129 -7.44 -29.73 -7.65
C GLY A 129 -6.43 -30.88 -7.77
N THR A 130 -5.16 -30.52 -7.88
CA THR A 130 -4.04 -31.46 -8.05
C THR A 130 -3.17 -31.54 -6.82
N MET A 131 -2.78 -32.76 -6.43
CA MET A 131 -1.79 -32.98 -5.37
C MET A 131 -0.44 -32.37 -5.79
N GLN A 132 0.29 -31.77 -4.85
CA GLN A 132 1.63 -31.23 -5.15
C GLN A 132 2.66 -32.36 -5.30
N TYR A 133 2.58 -33.36 -4.41
CA TYR A 133 3.41 -34.56 -4.42
C TYR A 133 2.50 -35.79 -4.27
N ALA A 134 2.99 -36.97 -4.66
CA ALA A 134 2.18 -38.18 -4.75
C ALA A 134 1.66 -38.68 -3.39
N ASP A 135 2.33 -38.32 -2.30
CA ASP A 135 2.02 -38.63 -0.91
C ASP A 135 1.23 -37.54 -0.19
N GLU A 136 0.88 -36.45 -0.89
CA GLU A 136 0.11 -35.33 -0.35
C GLU A 136 -1.34 -35.37 -0.82
N LEU A 137 -2.28 -35.02 0.05
CA LEU A 137 -3.66 -34.74 -0.40
C LEU A 137 -3.74 -33.33 -0.98
N VAL A 138 -4.75 -33.10 -1.84
CA VAL A 138 -5.18 -31.74 -2.17
C VAL A 138 -5.56 -31.03 -0.86
N GLN A 139 -5.20 -29.75 -0.69
CA GLN A 139 -5.37 -29.10 0.61
C GLN A 139 -6.86 -28.96 1.02
N SER A 140 -7.78 -28.83 0.06
CA SER A 140 -9.24 -28.91 0.31
C SER A 140 -9.67 -30.27 0.83
N ASP A 141 -9.10 -31.38 0.34
CA ASP A 141 -9.39 -32.72 0.85
C ASP A 141 -8.86 -32.89 2.28
N ASN A 142 -7.68 -32.35 2.56
CA ASN A 142 -7.15 -32.25 3.92
C ASN A 142 -8.13 -31.49 4.83
N LEU A 143 -8.60 -30.30 4.41
CA LEU A 143 -9.60 -29.54 5.16
C LEU A 143 -10.90 -30.33 5.35
N ALA A 144 -11.37 -31.04 4.32
CA ALA A 144 -12.59 -31.85 4.38
C ALA A 144 -12.49 -32.96 5.44
N VAL A 145 -11.32 -33.59 5.56
CA VAL A 145 -11.00 -34.57 6.60
C VAL A 145 -10.97 -33.90 7.98
N LYS A 146 -10.17 -32.84 8.15
CA LYS A 146 -9.98 -32.20 9.47
C LYS A 146 -11.29 -31.60 9.98
N ALA A 147 -12.09 -30.99 9.11
CA ALA A 147 -13.38 -30.39 9.45
C ALA A 147 -14.39 -31.43 9.98
N ARG A 148 -14.35 -32.67 9.48
CA ARG A 148 -15.22 -33.77 9.96
C ARG A 148 -14.74 -34.39 11.27
N ASN A 149 -13.45 -34.31 11.56
CA ASN A 149 -12.85 -34.87 12.79
C ASN A 149 -12.78 -33.88 13.95
N THR A 150 -12.66 -32.59 13.66
CA THR A 150 -12.43 -31.53 14.65
C THR A 150 -13.48 -30.44 14.53
N ARG A 151 -13.55 -29.52 15.50
CA ARG A 151 -14.34 -28.29 15.45
C ARG A 151 -13.41 -27.12 15.13
N LEU A 152 -13.31 -26.78 13.84
CA LEU A 152 -12.45 -25.72 13.34
C LEU A 152 -12.94 -24.35 13.80
N LYS A 153 -12.02 -23.55 14.36
CA LYS A 153 -12.26 -22.15 14.73
C LYS A 153 -11.71 -21.18 13.68
N VAL A 154 -10.60 -21.53 13.04
CA VAL A 154 -9.92 -20.72 12.03
C VAL A 154 -9.44 -21.59 10.88
N VAL A 155 -9.70 -21.12 9.67
CA VAL A 155 -9.12 -21.58 8.41
C VAL A 155 -8.32 -20.40 7.85
N LEU A 156 -6.99 -20.45 7.97
CA LEU A 156 -6.08 -19.44 7.42
C LEU A 156 -5.67 -19.85 6.00
N LEU A 157 -5.84 -18.95 5.04
CA LEU A 157 -5.45 -19.13 3.65
C LEU A 157 -4.42 -18.07 3.25
N VAL A 158 -3.27 -18.50 2.73
CA VAL A 158 -2.26 -17.64 2.09
C VAL A 158 -1.94 -18.25 0.73
N ILE A 159 -2.51 -17.68 -0.34
CA ILE A 159 -2.36 -18.29 -1.66
C ILE A 159 -2.42 -17.25 -2.79
N GLY A 160 -1.67 -17.50 -3.86
CA GLY A 160 -1.77 -16.76 -5.11
C GLY A 160 -0.43 -16.29 -5.65
N ALA A 161 0.61 -16.24 -4.82
CA ALA A 161 1.95 -15.82 -5.23
C ALA A 161 2.52 -16.71 -6.37
N ASN A 162 2.16 -18.00 -6.40
CA ASN A 162 2.66 -18.98 -7.37
C ASN A 162 1.79 -19.15 -8.63
N ASP A 163 0.63 -18.51 -8.72
CA ASP A 163 -0.24 -18.57 -9.90
C ASP A 163 0.26 -17.59 -10.99
N ASP A 164 -0.54 -16.59 -11.38
CA ASP A 164 -0.22 -15.67 -12.47
C ASP A 164 0.88 -14.66 -12.11
N LEU A 165 1.06 -14.39 -10.82
CA LEU A 165 2.12 -13.51 -10.32
C LEU A 165 3.50 -14.08 -10.62
N GLN A 166 3.66 -15.39 -10.44
CA GLN A 166 4.95 -16.08 -10.52
C GLN A 166 6.00 -15.39 -9.65
N PHE A 167 5.67 -15.18 -8.37
CA PHE A 167 6.53 -14.44 -7.44
C PHE A 167 7.89 -15.10 -7.28
N GLY A 168 7.94 -16.43 -7.06
CA GLY A 168 9.16 -17.23 -7.01
C GLY A 168 10.07 -17.05 -8.23
N PRO A 169 9.59 -17.36 -9.45
CA PRO A 169 10.37 -17.11 -10.67
C PRO A 169 10.83 -15.67 -10.85
N THR A 170 10.01 -14.69 -10.45
CA THR A 170 10.33 -13.26 -10.54
C THR A 170 11.47 -12.89 -9.58
N ILE A 171 11.37 -13.25 -8.29
CA ILE A 171 12.42 -12.95 -7.30
C ILE A 171 13.72 -13.69 -7.65
N THR A 172 13.64 -14.93 -8.15
CA THR A 172 14.80 -15.69 -8.60
C THR A 172 15.51 -15.01 -9.77
N ASP A 173 14.80 -14.44 -10.75
CA ASP A 173 15.43 -13.65 -11.83
C ASP A 173 16.13 -12.41 -11.26
N CYS A 174 15.47 -11.64 -10.39
CA CYS A 174 16.07 -10.46 -9.76
C CYS A 174 17.35 -10.79 -8.99
N VAL A 175 17.34 -11.88 -8.23
CA VAL A 175 18.50 -12.36 -7.47
C VAL A 175 19.60 -12.85 -8.40
N LYS A 176 19.27 -13.65 -9.43
CA LYS A 176 20.24 -14.12 -10.44
C LYS A 176 20.93 -12.95 -11.12
N ARG A 177 20.17 -11.95 -11.55
CA ARG A 177 20.75 -10.76 -12.18
C ARG A 177 21.65 -9.99 -11.23
N ARG A 178 21.31 -9.88 -9.95
CA ARG A 178 22.19 -9.26 -8.95
C ARG A 178 23.48 -10.07 -8.73
N VAL A 179 23.37 -11.38 -8.57
CA VAL A 179 24.52 -12.29 -8.35
C VAL A 179 25.46 -12.30 -9.55
N PHE A 180 24.93 -12.24 -10.77
CA PHE A 180 25.69 -12.29 -12.03
C PHE A 180 25.88 -10.92 -12.70
N PHE A 181 25.58 -9.82 -12.01
CA PHE A 181 25.77 -8.44 -12.50
C PHE A 181 25.06 -8.12 -13.83
N GLN A 182 23.85 -8.63 -14.04
CA GLN A 182 23.07 -8.49 -15.28
C GLN A 182 22.11 -7.29 -15.27
N GLY A 183 22.17 -6.44 -14.24
CA GLY A 183 21.31 -5.28 -14.08
C GLY A 183 19.94 -5.59 -13.45
N GLU A 184 19.09 -4.58 -13.37
CA GLU A 184 17.82 -4.65 -12.64
C GLU A 184 16.78 -5.53 -13.36
N CYS A 185 15.89 -6.18 -12.61
CA CYS A 185 14.81 -7.01 -13.17
C CYS A 185 13.52 -6.22 -13.40
N TYR A 186 13.21 -5.22 -12.56
CA TYR A 186 11.90 -4.59 -12.52
C TYR A 186 11.42 -3.98 -13.85
N PRO A 187 12.28 -3.45 -14.77
CA PRO A 187 11.80 -2.92 -16.04
C PRO A 187 11.13 -4.00 -16.91
N THR A 188 11.50 -5.27 -16.70
CA THR A 188 10.91 -6.43 -17.38
C THR A 188 9.52 -6.78 -16.82
N TYR A 189 9.34 -6.65 -15.50
CA TYR A 189 8.15 -7.15 -14.81
C TYR A 189 7.09 -6.08 -14.54
N ARG A 190 7.52 -4.86 -14.22
CA ARG A 190 6.62 -3.75 -13.85
C ARG A 190 5.50 -3.50 -14.86
N PRO A 191 5.73 -3.44 -16.20
CA PRO A 191 4.66 -3.15 -17.16
C PRO A 191 3.54 -4.20 -17.21
N GLN A 192 3.85 -5.46 -16.86
CA GLN A 192 2.92 -6.59 -16.93
C GLN A 192 2.35 -6.98 -15.55
N TRP A 193 2.88 -6.44 -14.46
CA TRP A 193 2.53 -6.86 -13.10
C TRP A 193 1.04 -6.70 -12.80
N LYS A 194 0.44 -5.57 -13.22
CA LYS A 194 -1.00 -5.33 -13.05
C LYS A 194 -1.85 -6.40 -13.72
N ALA A 195 -1.50 -6.82 -14.93
CA ALA A 195 -2.24 -7.87 -15.65
C ALA A 195 -2.12 -9.23 -14.94
N ARG A 196 -0.96 -9.55 -14.37
CA ARG A 196 -0.75 -10.77 -13.56
C ARG A 196 -1.61 -10.75 -12.30
N VAL A 197 -1.62 -9.64 -11.58
CA VAL A 197 -2.47 -9.43 -10.40
C VAL A 197 -3.97 -9.59 -10.75
N ASP A 198 -4.41 -9.00 -11.86
CA ASP A 198 -5.80 -9.07 -12.31
C ASP A 198 -6.22 -10.50 -12.69
N ALA A 199 -5.32 -11.26 -13.31
CA ALA A 199 -5.54 -12.67 -13.66
C ALA A 199 -5.62 -13.58 -12.43
N LEU A 200 -4.84 -13.28 -11.39
CA LEU A 200 -4.80 -14.02 -10.14
C LEU A 200 -6.10 -13.86 -9.32
N ARG A 201 -6.64 -12.64 -9.20
CA ARG A 201 -7.77 -12.34 -8.30
C ARG A 201 -8.94 -13.35 -8.40
N PRO A 202 -9.52 -13.66 -9.58
CA PRO A 202 -10.62 -14.61 -9.66
C PRO A 202 -10.23 -16.04 -9.24
N LYS A 203 -8.94 -16.39 -9.30
CA LYS A 203 -8.43 -17.68 -8.80
C LYS A 203 -8.47 -17.72 -7.27
N VAL A 204 -8.00 -16.68 -6.58
CA VAL A 204 -8.10 -16.60 -5.12
C VAL A 204 -9.56 -16.61 -4.67
N GLU A 205 -10.42 -15.79 -5.30
CA GLU A 205 -11.84 -15.73 -4.95
C GLU A 205 -12.53 -17.09 -5.01
N GLN A 206 -12.31 -17.83 -6.10
CA GLN A 206 -12.97 -19.12 -6.26
C GLN A 206 -12.32 -20.21 -5.38
N THR A 207 -11.05 -20.09 -4.98
CA THR A 207 -10.48 -20.92 -3.91
C THR A 207 -11.20 -20.69 -2.58
N VAL A 208 -11.47 -19.44 -2.22
CA VAL A 208 -12.22 -19.11 -1.00
C VAL A 208 -13.65 -19.68 -1.06
N ARG A 209 -14.32 -19.59 -2.22
CA ARG A 209 -15.64 -20.20 -2.43
C ARG A 209 -15.60 -21.73 -2.25
N ASP A 210 -14.60 -22.39 -2.82
CA ASP A 210 -14.42 -23.84 -2.67
C ASP A 210 -14.21 -24.25 -1.20
N LEU A 211 -13.36 -23.52 -0.45
CA LEU A 211 -13.16 -23.82 0.97
C LEU A 211 -14.44 -23.61 1.80
N ARG A 212 -15.29 -22.64 1.45
CA ARG A 212 -16.63 -22.52 2.06
C ARG A 212 -17.52 -23.72 1.75
N THR A 213 -17.48 -24.23 0.52
CA THR A 213 -18.19 -25.45 0.14
C THR A 213 -17.70 -26.65 0.96
N VAL A 214 -16.39 -26.85 1.08
CA VAL A 214 -15.79 -27.92 1.90
C VAL A 214 -16.30 -27.88 3.35
N MET A 215 -16.35 -26.68 3.93
CA MET A 215 -16.82 -26.47 5.30
C MET A 215 -18.33 -26.71 5.44
N THR A 216 -19.12 -26.24 4.48
CA THR A 216 -20.57 -26.48 4.43
C THR A 216 -20.86 -27.99 4.33
N ASP A 217 -20.16 -28.70 3.46
CA ASP A 217 -20.27 -30.16 3.31
C ASP A 217 -19.83 -30.92 4.56
N ALA A 218 -18.93 -30.34 5.37
CA ALA A 218 -18.53 -30.89 6.67
C ALA A 218 -19.53 -30.58 7.81
N GLY A 219 -20.61 -29.85 7.52
CA GLY A 219 -21.68 -29.50 8.46
C GLY A 219 -21.47 -28.19 9.22
N TYR A 220 -20.60 -27.29 8.76
CA TYR A 220 -20.39 -25.97 9.35
C TYR A 220 -21.30 -24.92 8.73
N ALA A 221 -21.83 -24.03 9.55
CA ALA A 221 -22.31 -22.73 9.11
C ALA A 221 -21.13 -21.75 8.98
N ASN A 222 -21.29 -20.73 8.12
CA ASN A 222 -20.27 -19.67 7.95
C ASN A 222 -19.92 -18.93 9.25
N ALA A 223 -20.80 -18.93 10.25
CA ALA A 223 -20.58 -18.28 11.54
C ALA A 223 -19.79 -19.16 12.54
N ASP A 224 -19.61 -20.45 12.26
CA ASP A 224 -18.96 -21.38 13.18
C ASP A 224 -17.42 -21.23 13.21
N TYR A 225 -16.85 -20.62 12.17
CA TYR A 225 -15.41 -20.50 11.97
C TYR A 225 -15.06 -19.19 11.26
N LYS A 226 -13.79 -18.76 11.37
CA LYS A 226 -13.24 -17.65 10.57
C LYS A 226 -12.44 -18.20 9.40
N LEU A 227 -12.85 -17.89 8.18
CA LEU A 227 -12.03 -18.06 6.98
C LEU A 227 -11.24 -16.77 6.76
N VAL A 228 -9.94 -16.81 7.00
CA VAL A 228 -9.04 -15.67 6.91
C VAL A 228 -8.19 -15.79 5.65
N VAL A 229 -8.28 -14.80 4.76
CA VAL A 229 -7.31 -14.59 3.68
C VAL A 229 -6.27 -13.62 4.21
N MET A 230 -5.03 -14.07 4.35
CA MET A 230 -3.91 -13.22 4.76
C MET A 230 -3.04 -12.94 3.54
N GLY A 231 -2.58 -11.70 3.38
CA GLY A 231 -1.71 -11.32 2.27
C GLY A 231 -0.25 -11.70 2.47
N TYR A 232 0.63 -10.99 1.74
CA TYR A 232 2.06 -11.22 1.72
C TYR A 232 2.84 -9.94 2.09
N PRO A 233 3.76 -9.97 3.06
CA PRO A 233 4.74 -8.92 3.24
C PRO A 233 5.81 -8.95 2.14
N SER A 234 6.50 -7.83 1.91
CA SER A 234 7.73 -7.88 1.12
C SER A 234 8.86 -8.48 1.95
N PRO A 235 9.57 -9.52 1.48
CA PRO A 235 10.68 -10.11 2.24
C PRO A 235 11.98 -9.31 2.13
N MET A 236 12.05 -8.33 1.22
CA MET A 236 13.26 -7.57 0.90
C MET A 236 12.97 -6.07 0.95
N SER A 237 13.98 -5.26 1.24
CA SER A 237 13.83 -3.82 1.47
C SER A 237 14.89 -3.00 0.75
N PRO A 238 14.54 -1.87 0.12
CA PRO A 238 15.54 -0.94 -0.36
C PRO A 238 16.33 -0.23 0.77
N ASP A 239 15.97 -0.46 2.04
CA ASP A 239 16.56 0.19 3.21
C ASP A 239 17.61 -0.68 3.94
N VAL A 240 18.12 -1.76 3.33
CA VAL A 240 19.11 -2.65 3.98
C VAL A 240 20.39 -1.95 4.45
N GLU A 241 20.76 -0.84 3.82
CA GLU A 241 21.95 -0.06 4.19
C GLU A 241 21.73 0.82 5.43
N ASP A 242 20.49 0.97 5.89
CA ASP A 242 20.18 1.65 7.16
C ASP A 242 20.45 0.76 8.39
N ASN A 243 20.70 -0.54 8.19
CA ASN A 243 21.03 -1.47 9.25
C ASN A 243 22.44 -1.18 9.80
N PRO A 244 22.59 -0.76 11.07
CA PRO A 244 23.89 -0.50 11.67
C PRO A 244 24.76 -1.76 11.79
N ASP A 245 24.13 -2.94 11.86
CA ASP A 245 24.75 -4.26 11.91
C ASP A 245 24.65 -4.98 10.55
N PHE A 246 24.67 -4.24 9.44
CA PHE A 246 24.52 -4.78 8.09
C PHE A 246 25.51 -5.94 7.84
N PRO A 247 25.03 -7.19 7.64
CA PRO A 247 25.90 -8.36 7.57
C PRO A 247 26.70 -8.44 6.26
N GLY A 248 26.48 -7.50 5.33
CA GLY A 248 27.02 -7.53 3.98
C GLY A 248 26.11 -8.28 3.01
N TRP A 249 26.16 -7.86 1.74
CA TRP A 249 25.28 -8.34 0.67
C TRP A 249 25.23 -9.87 0.52
N TYR A 250 26.40 -10.52 0.47
CA TYR A 250 26.49 -11.96 0.25
C TYR A 250 26.37 -12.75 1.55
N ALA A 251 27.00 -12.30 2.64
CA ALA A 251 27.00 -13.02 3.90
C ALA A 251 25.62 -13.02 4.59
N GLY A 252 24.83 -11.94 4.43
CA GLY A 252 23.45 -11.89 4.89
C GLY A 252 22.41 -12.43 3.90
N GLY A 253 22.80 -12.72 2.65
CA GLY A 253 21.88 -13.15 1.61
C GLY A 253 20.93 -12.04 1.11
N CYS A 254 21.33 -10.77 1.20
CA CYS A 254 20.55 -9.57 0.83
C CYS A 254 20.59 -9.31 -0.69
N LEU A 255 20.43 -10.35 -1.51
CA LEU A 255 20.90 -10.35 -2.90
C LEU A 255 19.85 -9.89 -3.91
N GLY A 256 19.46 -8.61 -3.87
CA GLY A 256 18.68 -7.94 -4.93
C GLY A 256 19.20 -6.52 -5.19
N TYR A 257 18.96 -5.96 -6.38
CA TYR A 257 19.19 -4.53 -6.59
C TYR A 257 18.21 -3.71 -5.76
N LEU A 258 18.64 -2.62 -5.15
CA LEU A 258 17.79 -1.78 -4.30
C LEU A 258 16.56 -1.25 -5.05
N ARG A 259 16.67 -0.98 -6.35
CA ARG A 259 15.53 -0.60 -7.18
C ARG A 259 14.50 -1.71 -7.37
N ASP A 260 14.96 -2.94 -7.53
CA ASP A 260 14.07 -4.11 -7.61
C ASP A 260 13.35 -4.32 -6.28
N GLN A 261 14.06 -4.16 -5.16
CA GLN A 261 13.50 -4.23 -3.81
C GLN A 261 12.48 -3.11 -3.56
N ALA A 262 12.81 -1.87 -3.96
CA ALA A 262 11.90 -0.74 -3.89
C ALA A 262 10.64 -0.96 -4.74
N TRP A 263 10.75 -1.47 -5.97
CA TRP A 263 9.59 -1.82 -6.78
C TRP A 263 8.74 -2.92 -6.11
N GLY A 264 9.39 -3.97 -5.62
CA GLY A 264 8.75 -5.08 -4.91
C GLY A 264 7.89 -4.61 -3.74
N ARG A 265 8.49 -3.86 -2.81
CA ARG A 265 7.83 -3.35 -1.60
C ARG A 265 6.86 -2.20 -1.89
N ASN A 266 7.23 -1.29 -2.78
CA ASN A 266 6.48 -0.03 -2.96
C ASN A 266 5.34 -0.16 -3.97
N GLU A 267 5.40 -1.10 -4.91
CA GLU A 267 4.43 -1.22 -6.00
C GLU A 267 3.86 -2.64 -6.14
N ALA A 268 4.71 -3.66 -6.22
CA ALA A 268 4.28 -5.01 -6.55
C ALA A 268 3.42 -5.67 -5.46
N VAL A 269 3.90 -5.65 -4.21
CA VAL A 269 3.20 -6.20 -3.03
C VAL A 269 1.89 -5.45 -2.74
N PRO A 270 1.84 -4.10 -2.74
CA PRO A 270 0.58 -3.37 -2.56
C PRO A 270 -0.49 -3.69 -3.59
N MET A 271 -0.12 -3.86 -4.87
CA MET A 271 -1.09 -4.25 -5.91
C MET A 271 -1.66 -5.65 -5.62
N PHE A 272 -0.81 -6.57 -5.13
CA PHE A 272 -1.25 -7.91 -4.76
C PHE A 272 -2.18 -7.88 -3.54
N ALA A 273 -1.77 -7.20 -2.47
CA ALA A 273 -2.60 -7.03 -1.26
C ALA A 273 -3.99 -6.45 -1.60
N GLU A 274 -4.05 -5.47 -2.51
CA GLU A 274 -5.33 -4.93 -2.97
C GLU A 274 -6.22 -5.97 -3.66
N ALA A 275 -5.65 -6.83 -4.51
CA ALA A 275 -6.40 -7.89 -5.18
C ALA A 275 -6.92 -8.94 -4.19
N GLU A 276 -6.13 -9.33 -3.20
CA GLU A 276 -6.54 -10.27 -2.15
C GLU A 276 -7.64 -9.67 -1.26
N ARG A 277 -7.52 -8.37 -0.92
CA ARG A 277 -8.55 -7.63 -0.20
C ARG A 277 -9.86 -7.64 -0.96
N GLN A 278 -9.82 -7.38 -2.27
CA GLN A 278 -11.00 -7.45 -3.15
C GLN A 278 -11.57 -8.87 -3.19
N ALA A 279 -10.72 -9.89 -3.27
CA ALA A 279 -11.15 -11.29 -3.30
C ALA A 279 -11.84 -11.71 -1.99
N ALA A 280 -11.28 -11.31 -0.84
CA ALA A 280 -11.86 -11.56 0.47
C ALA A 280 -13.21 -10.83 0.63
N ALA A 281 -13.28 -9.56 0.22
CA ALA A 281 -14.52 -8.78 0.25
C ALA A 281 -15.62 -9.41 -0.63
N ALA A 282 -15.29 -9.85 -1.85
CA ALA A 282 -16.22 -10.49 -2.78
C ALA A 282 -16.77 -11.84 -2.29
N THR A 283 -16.12 -12.46 -1.31
CA THR A 283 -16.45 -13.80 -0.80
C THR A 283 -16.86 -13.79 0.69
N GLY A 284 -16.91 -12.59 1.29
CA GLY A 284 -17.18 -12.39 2.72
C GLY A 284 -16.15 -13.03 3.65
N ALA A 285 -14.97 -13.39 3.14
CA ALA A 285 -13.88 -13.87 3.99
C ALA A 285 -13.28 -12.71 4.80
N VAL A 286 -12.69 -13.05 5.95
CA VAL A 286 -11.96 -12.07 6.76
C VAL A 286 -10.63 -11.79 6.06
N TYR A 287 -10.24 -10.52 5.94
CA TYR A 287 -8.96 -10.14 5.33
C TYR A 287 -7.95 -9.68 6.40
N LEU A 288 -6.73 -10.19 6.30
CA LEU A 288 -5.58 -9.75 7.10
C LEU A 288 -4.50 -9.19 6.18
N ASP A 289 -4.38 -7.87 6.16
CA ASP A 289 -3.30 -7.16 5.46
C ASP A 289 -2.03 -7.18 6.34
N ASN A 290 -1.05 -7.96 5.93
CA ASN A 290 0.30 -8.01 6.49
C ASN A 290 1.34 -7.43 5.52
N SER A 291 0.92 -6.73 4.45
CA SER A 291 1.82 -6.22 3.40
C SER A 291 2.95 -5.33 3.93
N ARG A 292 2.71 -4.68 5.07
CA ARG A 292 3.64 -3.78 5.76
C ARG A 292 4.26 -4.40 7.01
N LEU A 293 3.92 -5.64 7.34
CA LEU A 293 4.33 -6.24 8.60
C LEU A 293 5.84 -6.41 8.69
N PHE A 294 6.51 -6.69 7.58
CA PHE A 294 7.96 -6.88 7.58
C PHE A 294 8.74 -5.59 7.35
N HIS A 295 8.08 -4.44 7.22
CA HIS A 295 8.83 -3.18 7.10
C HIS A 295 9.71 -2.98 8.35
N GLY A 296 11.02 -2.84 8.14
CA GLY A 296 12.02 -2.77 9.22
C GLY A 296 12.57 -4.14 9.64
N HIS A 297 11.98 -5.24 9.16
CA HIS A 297 12.32 -6.62 9.49
C HIS A 297 12.52 -7.51 8.24
N GLU A 298 12.67 -6.90 7.06
CA GLU A 298 13.02 -7.60 5.84
C GLU A 298 14.44 -8.23 5.92
N VAL A 299 14.81 -9.01 4.90
CA VAL A 299 16.14 -9.60 4.79
C VAL A 299 17.23 -8.54 4.99
N CYS A 300 18.13 -8.80 5.93
CA CYS A 300 19.27 -7.94 6.28
C CYS A 300 18.93 -6.58 6.89
N THR A 301 17.70 -6.36 7.34
CA THR A 301 17.38 -5.25 8.25
C THR A 301 17.43 -5.72 9.71
N ASP A 302 17.27 -4.80 10.65
CA ASP A 302 17.28 -5.11 12.08
C ASP A 302 16.19 -6.11 12.48
N ASN A 303 16.50 -6.98 13.44
CA ASN A 303 15.55 -7.97 13.98
C ASN A 303 14.83 -8.80 12.90
N THR A 304 15.54 -9.12 11.82
CA THR A 304 15.03 -9.78 10.61
C THR A 304 13.98 -10.87 10.86
N TRP A 305 12.87 -10.79 10.14
CA TRP A 305 11.73 -11.73 10.12
C TRP A 305 11.66 -12.59 8.86
N ALA A 306 12.48 -12.30 7.84
CA ALA A 306 12.60 -13.08 6.62
C ALA A 306 13.98 -13.72 6.46
N ARG A 307 14.06 -14.97 5.98
CA ARG A 307 15.35 -15.62 5.69
C ARG A 307 15.96 -15.00 4.42
N GLY A 308 17.25 -14.65 4.46
CA GLY A 308 17.99 -14.22 3.27
C GLY A 308 18.23 -15.36 2.27
N LEU A 309 18.96 -15.09 1.18
CA LEU A 309 19.37 -16.17 0.27
C LEU A 309 20.10 -17.29 1.04
N TRP A 310 19.57 -18.49 0.95
CA TRP A 310 20.10 -19.70 1.55
C TRP A 310 20.19 -20.80 0.50
N PHE A 311 21.26 -21.59 0.50
CA PHE A 311 21.43 -22.72 -0.42
C PHE A 311 22.06 -23.91 0.31
N ALA A 312 21.55 -25.11 0.04
CA ALA A 312 22.03 -26.34 0.67
C ALA A 312 23.28 -26.95 0.01
N ASN A 313 23.50 -26.67 -1.28
CA ASN A 313 24.44 -27.40 -2.15
C ASN A 313 25.20 -26.47 -3.13
N ALA A 314 26.09 -27.05 -3.93
CA ALA A 314 26.93 -26.33 -4.90
C ALA A 314 26.16 -25.66 -6.06
N ASP A 315 24.94 -26.10 -6.35
CA ASP A 315 24.05 -25.38 -7.27
C ASP A 315 23.37 -24.23 -6.52
N LEU A 316 24.02 -23.09 -6.59
CA LEU A 316 23.77 -21.93 -5.73
C LEU A 316 22.38 -21.31 -5.94
N LEU A 317 21.70 -21.61 -7.07
CA LEU A 317 20.45 -20.97 -7.49
C LEU A 317 19.45 -21.95 -8.15
N ASP A 318 19.55 -23.24 -7.83
CA ASP A 318 18.49 -24.22 -8.09
C ASP A 318 17.28 -23.93 -7.18
N GLU A 319 16.07 -24.10 -7.72
CA GLU A 319 14.84 -23.71 -7.03
C GLU A 319 14.60 -24.58 -5.78
N ASN A 320 15.00 -25.86 -5.80
CA ASN A 320 14.86 -26.73 -4.63
C ASN A 320 15.92 -26.42 -3.58
N THR A 321 17.15 -26.09 -3.98
CA THR A 321 18.23 -25.76 -3.04
C THR A 321 18.06 -24.38 -2.40
N THR A 322 17.41 -23.43 -3.09
CA THR A 322 17.22 -22.05 -2.62
C THR A 322 15.84 -21.75 -2.05
N ARG A 323 14.96 -22.74 -2.01
CA ARG A 323 13.54 -22.55 -1.69
C ARG A 323 13.23 -21.92 -0.33
N GLN A 324 14.13 -22.11 0.64
CA GLN A 324 14.02 -21.51 1.98
C GLN A 324 14.22 -19.99 1.97
N SER A 325 14.79 -19.45 0.89
CA SER A 325 15.14 -18.04 0.76
C SER A 325 13.90 -17.17 0.67
N PHE A 326 13.99 -15.97 1.25
CA PHE A 326 12.98 -14.91 1.14
C PHE A 326 11.60 -15.29 1.70
N HIS A 327 11.55 -16.24 2.63
CA HIS A 327 10.34 -16.62 3.36
C HIS A 327 10.44 -16.24 4.84
N PRO A 328 9.31 -16.12 5.56
CA PRO A 328 9.30 -15.86 7.00
C PRO A 328 10.15 -16.89 7.77
N ASN A 329 11.05 -16.38 8.61
CA ASN A 329 11.78 -17.20 9.56
C ASN A 329 10.94 -17.45 10.82
N GLU A 330 11.52 -18.08 11.84
CA GLU A 330 10.82 -18.31 13.11
C GLU A 330 10.27 -17.02 13.75
N ARG A 331 10.96 -15.87 13.64
CA ARG A 331 10.42 -14.60 14.17
C ARG A 331 9.25 -14.10 13.32
N GLY A 332 9.36 -14.18 11.99
CA GLY A 332 8.29 -13.80 11.07
C GLY A 332 7.00 -14.60 11.28
N HIS A 333 7.10 -15.92 11.46
CA HIS A 333 5.93 -16.74 11.82
C HIS A 333 5.36 -16.40 13.20
N GLY A 334 6.20 -15.95 14.14
CA GLY A 334 5.74 -15.40 15.42
C GLY A 334 4.92 -14.12 15.24
N ALA A 335 5.36 -13.22 14.37
CA ALA A 335 4.62 -12.00 14.02
C ALA A 335 3.27 -12.32 13.36
N PHE A 336 3.24 -13.25 12.39
CA PHE A 336 1.98 -13.74 11.79
C PHE A 336 1.04 -14.34 12.82
N ALA A 337 1.56 -15.16 13.74
CA ALA A 337 0.76 -15.77 14.81
C ALA A 337 0.15 -14.71 15.74
N SER A 338 0.92 -13.67 16.08
CA SER A 338 0.45 -12.52 16.87
C SER A 338 -0.69 -11.79 16.16
N CYS A 339 -0.51 -11.44 14.87
CA CYS A 339 -1.54 -10.76 14.07
C CYS A 339 -2.83 -11.59 13.98
N LEU A 340 -2.72 -12.90 13.72
CA LEU A 340 -3.88 -13.78 13.63
C LEU A 340 -4.61 -13.91 14.97
N THR A 341 -3.86 -13.96 16.08
CA THR A 341 -4.42 -14.00 17.43
C THR A 341 -5.21 -12.72 17.73
N GLN A 342 -4.64 -11.56 17.42
CA GLN A 342 -5.32 -10.27 17.59
C GLN A 342 -6.58 -10.19 16.73
N LEU A 343 -6.51 -10.65 15.47
CA LEU A 343 -7.64 -10.63 14.54
C LEU A 343 -8.78 -11.55 14.99
N TYR A 344 -8.44 -12.73 15.52
CA TYR A 344 -9.43 -13.65 16.07
C TYR A 344 -10.22 -12.98 17.20
N ASN A 345 -9.51 -12.31 18.11
CA ASN A 345 -10.07 -11.65 19.29
C ASN A 345 -10.81 -10.34 18.98
N SER A 346 -10.50 -9.67 17.86
CA SER A 346 -11.08 -8.34 17.54
C SER A 346 -12.48 -8.41 16.94
N GLY A 347 -12.81 -9.49 16.24
CA GLY A 347 -14.06 -9.59 15.47
C GLY A 347 -14.07 -8.78 14.17
N TYR A 348 -12.94 -8.22 13.74
CA TYR A 348 -12.87 -7.44 12.51
C TYR A 348 -13.03 -8.30 11.25
N GLN A 349 -13.71 -7.75 10.24
CA GLN A 349 -13.85 -8.36 8.92
C GLN A 349 -12.63 -8.08 8.03
N SER A 350 -11.91 -6.99 8.29
CA SER A 350 -10.68 -6.61 7.61
C SER A 350 -9.80 -5.84 8.58
N ALA A 351 -8.49 -6.09 8.54
CA ALA A 351 -7.51 -5.47 9.42
C ALA A 351 -6.12 -5.44 8.80
N SER A 352 -5.30 -4.43 9.13
CA SER A 352 -3.87 -4.37 8.83
C SER A 352 -3.04 -4.66 10.08
N CYS A 353 -1.93 -5.35 9.90
CA CYS A 353 -0.94 -5.62 10.94
C CYS A 353 0.43 -5.06 10.54
N ALA A 354 1.10 -4.37 11.48
CA ALA A 354 2.43 -3.80 11.31
C ALA A 354 3.17 -3.71 12.66
N ASP A 355 4.47 -3.43 12.67
CA ASP A 355 5.20 -3.02 13.88
C ASP A 355 5.48 -1.50 13.83
N PRO A 356 4.55 -0.65 14.31
CA PRO A 356 4.64 0.78 14.09
C PRO A 356 5.84 1.43 14.77
N ALA A 357 6.40 0.86 15.83
CA ALA A 357 7.49 1.49 16.58
C ALA A 357 8.78 0.65 16.57
N SER A 358 8.90 -0.28 15.62
CA SER A 358 10.08 -1.16 15.45
C SER A 358 10.41 -1.90 16.76
N THR A 359 9.37 -2.25 17.52
CA THR A 359 9.47 -2.84 18.86
C THR A 359 9.67 -4.35 18.82
N GLY A 360 9.67 -4.95 17.64
CA GLY A 360 9.52 -6.38 17.40
C GLY A 360 8.11 -6.91 17.69
N SER A 361 7.13 -6.02 17.92
CA SER A 361 5.77 -6.41 18.33
C SER A 361 4.75 -6.03 17.27
N ALA A 362 4.16 -7.05 16.64
CA ALA A 362 3.10 -6.85 15.67
C ALA A 362 1.83 -6.28 16.33
N VAL A 363 1.25 -5.24 15.74
CA VAL A 363 0.04 -4.54 16.22
C VAL A 363 -1.02 -4.55 15.13
N LEU A 364 -2.23 -5.01 15.49
CA LEU A 364 -3.39 -5.02 14.62
C LEU A 364 -4.16 -3.70 14.68
N THR A 365 -4.61 -3.22 13.51
CA THR A 365 -5.51 -2.07 13.36
C THR A 365 -6.70 -2.45 12.50
N GLN A 366 -7.88 -1.89 12.80
CA GLN A 366 -9.10 -2.19 12.03
C GLN A 366 -9.03 -1.57 10.62
N GLY A 367 -9.47 -2.34 9.62
CA GLY A 367 -9.43 -1.93 8.22
C GLY A 367 -8.01 -1.91 7.65
N VAL A 368 -7.88 -1.41 6.41
CA VAL A 368 -6.57 -1.12 5.83
C VAL A 368 -6.16 0.29 6.22
N LYS A 369 -4.91 0.46 6.67
CA LYS A 369 -4.41 1.81 7.01
C LYS A 369 -4.34 2.69 5.76
N ASP A 370 -5.25 3.66 5.69
CA ASP A 370 -5.30 4.63 4.60
C ASP A 370 -4.28 5.75 4.83
N PHE A 371 -3.12 5.62 4.18
CA PHE A 371 -2.19 6.74 4.06
C PHE A 371 -2.80 7.82 3.18
N GLN A 372 -2.55 9.07 3.55
CA GLN A 372 -3.13 10.24 2.90
C GLN A 372 -2.03 11.19 2.47
N GLN A 373 -2.20 11.82 1.32
CA GLN A 373 -1.30 12.90 0.96
C GLN A 373 -1.58 14.14 1.81
N TRP A 374 -0.53 14.84 2.20
CA TRP A 374 -0.63 16.00 3.09
C TRP A 374 -0.34 17.27 2.31
N ARG A 375 -1.40 17.98 1.92
CA ARG A 375 -1.32 19.23 1.15
C ARG A 375 -1.13 20.43 2.08
N ASN A 376 -0.08 21.21 1.83
CA ASN A 376 0.16 22.46 2.54
C ASN A 376 -0.88 23.52 2.13
N GLU A 377 -1.52 24.16 3.10
CA GLU A 377 -2.61 25.11 2.83
C GLU A 377 -2.15 26.44 2.21
N ALA A 378 -0.88 26.84 2.41
CA ALA A 378 -0.37 28.09 1.82
C ALA A 378 0.06 27.92 0.36
N THR A 379 0.68 26.78 0.03
CA THR A 379 1.32 26.58 -1.28
C THR A 379 0.52 25.66 -2.22
N GLY A 380 -0.37 24.81 -1.69
CA GLY A 380 -1.03 23.77 -2.47
C GLY A 380 -0.13 22.60 -2.87
N LEU A 381 1.15 22.61 -2.47
CA LEU A 381 2.11 21.52 -2.64
C LEU A 381 1.91 20.47 -1.55
N CYS A 382 2.32 19.23 -1.81
CA CYS A 382 2.25 18.14 -0.85
C CYS A 382 3.57 18.01 -0.08
N ALA A 383 3.47 17.60 1.20
CA ALA A 383 4.61 17.05 1.91
C ALA A 383 5.13 15.81 1.15
N ASP A 384 6.44 15.67 1.08
CA ASP A 384 7.10 14.74 0.17
C ASP A 384 8.42 14.27 0.79
N ALA A 385 8.60 12.95 0.86
CA ALA A 385 9.91 12.37 1.12
C ALA A 385 10.76 12.49 -0.15
N TYR A 386 11.87 13.22 -0.03
CA TYR A 386 12.72 13.60 -1.15
C TYR A 386 13.20 12.39 -1.97
N GLY A 387 12.99 12.43 -3.29
CA GLY A 387 13.31 11.35 -4.22
C GLY A 387 12.50 10.06 -3.96
N GLY A 388 11.51 10.14 -3.06
CA GLY A 388 10.89 9.03 -2.33
C GLY A 388 11.82 7.88 -2.01
N SER A 389 12.94 8.29 -1.42
CA SER A 389 13.74 7.40 -0.61
C SER A 389 13.03 7.18 0.73
N SER A 390 13.10 5.95 1.24
CA SER A 390 12.76 5.64 2.64
C SER A 390 14.01 5.59 3.53
N ARG A 391 15.20 5.87 3.01
CA ARG A 391 16.43 5.85 3.79
C ARG A 391 16.40 6.81 4.97
N ASN A 392 17.13 6.44 6.00
CA ASN A 392 17.43 7.32 7.11
C ASN A 392 18.04 8.64 6.63
N TYR A 393 17.64 9.74 7.27
CA TYR A 393 17.96 11.12 6.91
C TYR A 393 17.36 11.63 5.59
N THR A 394 16.46 10.89 4.94
CA THR A 394 15.74 11.43 3.78
C THR A 394 14.99 12.70 4.18
N PRO A 395 15.30 13.87 3.59
CA PRO A 395 14.63 15.11 3.96
C PRO A 395 13.17 15.10 3.53
N LEU A 396 12.29 15.62 4.38
CA LEU A 396 10.95 15.98 3.96
C LEU A 396 10.95 17.37 3.33
N GLN A 397 10.12 17.55 2.31
CA GLN A 397 10.03 18.80 1.56
C GLN A 397 8.61 19.04 1.05
N LEU A 398 8.40 20.21 0.43
CA LEU A 398 7.23 20.46 -0.41
C LEU A 398 7.51 20.05 -1.85
N TRP A 399 6.57 19.36 -2.48
CA TRP A 399 6.62 18.98 -3.89
C TRP A 399 5.22 18.98 -4.50
N PRO A 400 5.05 19.19 -5.84
CA PRO A 400 3.75 19.00 -6.47
C PRO A 400 3.13 17.65 -6.07
N CYS A 401 1.85 17.65 -5.74
CA CYS A 401 1.14 16.42 -5.39
C CYS A 401 1.14 15.50 -6.61
N GLN A 402 1.82 14.36 -6.54
CA GLN A 402 1.94 13.38 -7.63
C GLN A 402 1.25 12.05 -7.29
N GLY A 403 0.68 11.95 -6.09
CA GLY A 403 -0.14 10.80 -5.67
C GLY A 403 0.64 9.54 -5.36
N GLY A 404 1.97 9.54 -5.46
CA GLY A 404 2.82 8.42 -5.08
C GLY A 404 3.00 8.29 -3.56
N ARG A 405 3.50 7.11 -3.15
CA ARG A 405 3.59 6.70 -1.74
C ARG A 405 4.60 7.50 -0.91
N ASN A 406 5.54 8.20 -1.55
CA ASN A 406 6.45 9.12 -0.86
C ASN A 406 5.77 10.43 -0.41
N GLN A 407 4.51 10.62 -0.76
CA GLN A 407 3.69 11.73 -0.27
C GLN A 407 2.57 11.26 0.66
N GLY A 408 2.40 9.94 0.86
CA GLY A 408 1.41 9.37 1.75
C GLY A 408 1.92 9.34 3.19
N PHE A 409 1.19 9.97 4.12
CA PHE A 409 1.50 9.99 5.54
C PHE A 409 0.32 9.49 6.37
N TRP A 410 0.62 8.80 7.45
CA TRP A 410 -0.35 8.36 8.45
C TRP A 410 0.05 8.85 9.83
N TYR A 411 -0.86 9.55 10.51
CA TYR A 411 -0.67 9.91 11.91
C TYR A 411 -1.25 8.80 12.79
N ASP A 412 -0.40 8.18 13.59
CA ASP A 412 -0.79 7.19 14.59
C ASP A 412 -1.16 7.91 15.89
N PRO A 413 -2.44 8.00 16.28
CA PRO A 413 -2.82 8.65 17.53
C PRO A 413 -2.41 7.84 18.77
N GLY A 414 -2.19 6.53 18.65
CA GLY A 414 -1.80 5.65 19.76
C GLY A 414 -0.33 5.84 20.15
N TYR A 415 0.55 5.97 19.15
CA TYR A 415 1.98 6.21 19.36
C TYR A 415 2.38 7.68 19.24
N GLN A 416 1.45 8.55 18.80
CA GLN A 416 1.68 9.95 18.45
C GLN A 416 2.73 10.14 17.35
N SER A 417 3.00 9.13 16.54
CA SER A 417 4.00 9.17 15.47
C SER A 417 3.37 9.48 14.12
N VAL A 418 4.18 9.96 13.17
CA VAL A 418 3.76 10.13 11.77
C VAL A 418 4.60 9.23 10.90
N HIS A 419 3.97 8.27 10.23
CA HIS A 419 4.59 7.28 9.36
C HIS A 419 4.50 7.71 7.91
N ILE A 420 5.52 7.38 7.11
CA ILE A 420 5.47 7.50 5.64
C ILE A 420 4.96 6.19 5.02
N GLU A 421 4.21 6.29 3.93
CA GLU A 421 3.62 5.13 3.28
C GLU A 421 4.66 4.21 2.63
N LEU A 422 5.80 4.77 2.17
CA LEU A 422 6.92 3.99 1.61
C LEU A 422 7.37 2.88 2.55
N SER A 423 7.44 3.18 3.84
CA SER A 423 7.77 2.22 4.88
C SER A 423 7.10 2.61 6.19
N HIS A 424 6.19 1.76 6.69
CA HIS A 424 5.59 1.89 8.02
C HIS A 424 6.64 2.01 9.15
N ASP A 425 7.85 1.51 8.93
CA ASP A 425 9.01 1.58 9.84
C ASP A 425 9.76 2.93 9.78
N ARG A 426 9.26 3.90 8.99
CA ARG A 426 9.86 5.23 8.86
C ARG A 426 8.93 6.29 9.40
N CYS A 427 9.45 7.03 10.36
CA CYS A 427 8.73 8.07 11.09
C CYS A 427 9.30 9.45 10.75
N LEU A 428 8.45 10.49 10.84
CA LEU A 428 8.93 11.87 10.93
C LEU A 428 9.84 12.01 12.14
N ASP A 429 11.01 12.57 11.92
CA ASP A 429 12.01 12.76 12.96
C ASP A 429 12.68 14.14 12.82
N PRO A 430 12.62 15.02 13.83
CA PRO A 430 13.47 16.20 13.89
C PRO A 430 14.93 15.76 14.00
N GLN A 431 15.72 16.01 12.96
CA GLN A 431 17.05 15.43 12.76
C GLN A 431 17.93 15.50 14.02
N GLY A 432 18.47 14.35 14.42
CA GLY A 432 19.29 14.21 15.62
C GLY A 432 18.53 14.40 16.94
N GLY A 433 17.20 14.36 16.91
CA GLY A 433 16.33 14.61 18.06
C GLY A 433 16.26 16.08 18.51
N ALA A 434 16.79 17.02 17.71
CA ALA A 434 16.85 18.43 18.06
C ALA A 434 15.46 19.09 18.04
N ARG A 435 15.24 20.06 18.92
CA ARG A 435 13.94 20.75 19.11
C ARG A 435 14.11 22.25 19.13
N THR A 436 14.77 22.78 18.11
CA THR A 436 14.99 24.22 17.94
C THR A 436 14.48 24.67 16.58
N THR A 437 14.19 25.97 16.44
CA THR A 437 13.81 26.54 15.15
C THR A 437 14.91 26.28 14.12
N GLY A 438 14.52 25.82 12.93
CA GLY A 438 15.41 25.48 11.82
C GLY A 438 15.88 24.02 11.81
N THR A 439 15.58 23.21 12.84
CA THR A 439 15.88 21.77 12.81
C THR A 439 15.18 21.10 11.63
N PRO A 440 15.90 20.43 10.71
CA PRO A 440 15.29 19.68 9.61
C PRO A 440 14.39 18.55 10.11
N VAL A 441 13.27 18.34 9.43
CA VAL A 441 12.44 17.15 9.62
C VAL A 441 12.77 16.16 8.52
N VAL A 442 13.19 14.96 8.93
CA VAL A 442 13.66 13.88 8.05
C VAL A 442 12.86 12.61 8.31
N LEU A 443 13.08 11.58 7.50
CA LEU A 443 12.70 10.21 7.82
C LEU A 443 13.78 9.54 8.66
N TRP A 444 13.35 8.78 9.66
CA TRP A 444 14.20 7.93 10.49
C TRP A 444 13.47 6.65 10.88
N ASN A 445 14.19 5.57 11.20
CA ASN A 445 13.61 4.37 11.81
C ASN A 445 12.70 4.77 12.97
N CYS A 446 11.48 4.25 12.98
CA CYS A 446 10.60 4.44 14.13
C CYS A 446 11.27 3.82 15.38
N ASN A 447 11.19 4.49 16.51
CA ASN A 447 11.82 4.00 17.75
C ASN A 447 11.00 4.30 19.02
N GLY A 448 9.84 4.94 18.86
CA GLY A 448 8.94 5.29 19.96
C GLY A 448 9.46 6.38 20.91
N GLY A 449 10.63 6.97 20.60
CA GLY A 449 11.27 8.04 21.36
C GLY A 449 10.52 9.37 21.29
N ASP A 450 10.74 10.23 22.29
CA ASP A 450 10.00 11.49 22.43
C ASP A 450 10.22 12.48 21.28
N ASN A 451 11.29 12.36 20.50
CA ASN A 451 11.51 13.20 19.31
C ASN A 451 10.58 12.84 18.13
N GLN A 452 10.03 11.62 18.10
CA GLN A 452 9.11 11.15 17.06
C GLN A 452 7.64 11.26 17.48
N ARG A 453 7.36 11.84 18.64
CA ARG A 453 5.99 12.07 19.12
C ARG A 453 5.52 13.46 18.76
N PHE A 454 4.35 13.53 18.16
CA PHE A 454 3.71 14.74 17.68
C PHE A 454 2.26 14.84 18.13
N VAL A 455 1.84 16.06 18.45
CA VAL A 455 0.43 16.41 18.61
C VAL A 455 -0.04 16.99 17.29
N ARG A 456 -1.05 16.35 16.68
CA ARG A 456 -1.74 16.87 15.51
C ARG A 456 -3.06 17.54 15.92
N THR A 457 -3.26 18.79 15.54
CA THR A 457 -4.49 19.54 15.83
C THR A 457 -4.89 20.33 14.59
N GLY A 458 -6.02 19.97 13.97
CA GLY A 458 -6.35 20.44 12.63
C GLY A 458 -5.26 20.03 11.63
N GLY A 459 -4.78 20.97 10.82
CA GLY A 459 -3.65 20.76 9.92
C GLY A 459 -2.27 20.93 10.57
N THR A 460 -2.18 21.38 11.83
CA THR A 460 -0.90 21.68 12.47
C THR A 460 -0.32 20.47 13.17
N LEU A 461 0.98 20.23 12.97
CA LEU A 461 1.75 19.16 13.61
C LEU A 461 2.85 19.77 14.49
N ARG A 462 2.89 19.38 15.77
CA ARG A 462 3.82 19.93 16.77
C ARG A 462 4.53 18.80 17.50
N PRO A 463 5.85 18.89 17.78
CA PRO A 463 6.47 17.92 18.69
C PRO A 463 5.75 17.92 20.04
N ALA A 464 5.43 16.74 20.57
CA ALA A 464 4.58 16.58 21.75
C ALA A 464 5.15 17.30 23.00
N ASN A 465 6.47 17.35 23.10
CA ASN A 465 7.22 18.01 24.18
C ASN A 465 7.79 19.39 23.82
N ALA A 466 7.44 19.97 22.66
CA ALA A 466 7.83 21.32 22.25
C ALA A 466 6.72 22.01 21.45
N GLN A 467 5.55 22.20 22.07
CA GLN A 467 4.34 22.69 21.38
C GLN A 467 4.38 24.16 20.94
N THR A 468 5.45 24.90 21.25
CA THR A 468 5.73 26.22 20.66
C THR A 468 6.32 26.12 19.25
N LEU A 469 6.72 24.91 18.83
CA LEU A 469 7.24 24.61 17.50
C LEU A 469 6.21 23.84 16.67
N CYS A 470 6.20 24.15 15.38
CA CYS A 470 5.33 23.57 14.36
C CYS A 470 6.20 23.01 13.23
N VAL A 471 5.81 21.87 12.65
CA VAL A 471 6.39 21.41 11.38
C VAL A 471 5.91 22.34 10.27
N ALA A 472 6.84 22.95 9.56
CA ALA A 472 6.58 23.95 8.54
C ALA A 472 7.68 23.91 7.48
N PRO A 473 7.42 24.35 6.25
CA PRO A 473 8.50 24.54 5.29
C PRO A 473 9.45 25.67 5.75
N ALA A 474 10.72 25.57 5.39
CA ALA A 474 11.73 26.58 5.72
C ALA A 474 11.49 27.90 4.94
N GLY A 475 11.64 29.02 5.64
CA GLY A 475 11.48 30.36 5.07
C GLY A 475 10.02 30.85 5.04
N THR A 476 9.81 32.11 4.67
CA THR A 476 8.49 32.77 4.68
C THR A 476 7.69 32.58 3.40
N ASP A 477 8.34 32.18 2.31
CA ASP A 477 7.76 32.04 0.97
C ASP A 477 8.18 30.71 0.33
N PRO A 478 7.73 29.59 0.91
CA PRO A 478 8.23 28.27 0.55
C PRO A 478 7.77 27.86 -0.84
N THR A 479 8.69 27.35 -1.66
CA THR A 479 8.42 26.85 -3.02
C THR A 479 8.57 25.34 -3.10
N ALA A 480 8.35 24.76 -4.28
CA ALA A 480 8.76 23.37 -4.54
C ALA A 480 10.24 23.16 -4.17
N GLY A 481 10.52 22.05 -3.48
CA GLY A 481 11.82 21.72 -2.92
C GLY A 481 12.12 22.30 -1.54
N ALA A 482 11.29 23.22 -1.01
CA ALA A 482 11.47 23.77 0.33
C ALA A 482 11.43 22.65 1.38
N LYS A 483 12.49 22.51 2.17
CA LYS A 483 12.59 21.48 3.21
C LYS A 483 11.67 21.78 4.38
N LEU A 484 11.08 20.75 4.97
CA LEU A 484 10.32 20.87 6.21
C LEU A 484 11.29 20.95 7.40
N VAL A 485 11.01 21.87 8.31
CA VAL A 485 11.77 22.14 9.52
C VAL A 485 10.83 22.31 10.70
N LEU A 486 11.38 22.32 11.92
CA LEU A 486 10.70 22.90 13.07
C LEU A 486 10.79 24.43 13.00
N ALA A 487 9.66 25.12 13.10
CA ALA A 487 9.58 26.57 13.15
C ALA A 487 8.73 27.03 14.34
N ALA A 488 8.95 28.26 14.83
CA ALA A 488 8.06 28.83 15.84
C ALA A 488 6.63 28.88 15.30
N CYS A 489 5.65 28.41 16.07
CA CYS A 489 4.26 28.42 15.63
C CYS A 489 3.76 29.86 15.47
N ASP A 490 3.31 30.21 14.26
CA ASP A 490 2.79 31.55 13.90
C ASP A 490 1.32 31.51 13.45
N GLY A 491 0.74 30.31 13.29
CA GLY A 491 -0.65 30.13 12.88
C GLY A 491 -0.90 30.40 11.39
N SER A 492 0.16 30.59 10.58
CA SER A 492 0.04 30.77 9.14
C SER A 492 -0.45 29.50 8.44
N ALA A 493 -0.98 29.67 7.23
CA ALA A 493 -1.37 28.53 6.38
C ALA A 493 -0.17 27.65 5.99
N ALA A 494 1.06 28.18 6.03
CA ALA A 494 2.26 27.40 5.75
C ALA A 494 2.54 26.34 6.83
N GLN A 495 1.99 26.51 8.04
CA GLN A 495 2.12 25.57 9.16
C GLN A 495 0.93 24.59 9.25
N ARG A 496 0.13 24.46 8.19
CA ARG A 496 -1.04 23.59 8.14
C ARG A 496 -1.01 22.68 6.93
N PHE A 497 -1.22 21.39 7.19
CA PHE A 497 -1.28 20.32 6.21
C PHE A 497 -2.64 19.63 6.26
N ALA A 498 -3.44 19.81 5.22
CA ALA A 498 -4.69 19.10 5.01
C ALA A 498 -4.37 17.67 4.55
N ALA A 499 -4.92 16.68 5.23
CA ALA A 499 -4.81 15.29 4.81
C ALA A 499 -5.95 14.95 3.85
N GLU A 500 -5.61 14.41 2.69
CA GLU A 500 -6.56 14.09 1.62
C GLU A 500 -6.18 12.76 0.92
N PRO A 501 -7.12 12.10 0.23
CA PRO A 501 -6.78 10.92 -0.58
C PRO A 501 -5.67 11.22 -1.59
N HIS A 502 -4.94 10.20 -1.99
CA HIS A 502 -3.92 10.33 -3.03
C HIS A 502 -4.52 10.86 -4.33
N GLN A 503 -4.03 12.03 -4.77
CA GLN A 503 -4.48 12.72 -5.96
C GLN A 503 -3.28 13.36 -6.66
N ALA A 504 -2.91 12.77 -7.79
CA ALA A 504 -1.89 13.33 -8.67
C ALA A 504 -2.44 14.60 -9.34
N ALA A 505 -1.68 15.70 -9.22
CA ALA A 505 -1.84 16.82 -10.13
C ALA A 505 -1.49 16.35 -11.55
N VAL A 506 -2.24 16.88 -12.51
CA VAL A 506 -2.16 16.49 -13.91
C VAL A 506 -1.62 17.67 -14.71
N ALA A 507 -0.55 17.42 -15.46
CA ALA A 507 -0.05 18.38 -16.43
C ALA A 507 -0.68 18.08 -17.79
N THR A 508 -1.13 19.12 -18.48
CA THR A 508 -1.79 19.00 -19.79
C THR A 508 -1.07 19.84 -20.82
N GLU A 509 -1.09 19.39 -22.08
CA GLU A 509 -0.88 20.31 -23.19
C GLU A 509 -2.00 21.36 -23.21
N LEU A 510 -1.63 22.61 -23.47
CA LEU A 510 -2.55 23.72 -23.66
C LEU A 510 -2.54 24.10 -25.14
N LYS A 511 -3.63 23.79 -25.87
CA LYS A 511 -3.74 24.01 -27.31
C LYS A 511 -4.53 25.28 -27.64
N ALA A 512 -3.92 26.16 -28.42
CA ALA A 512 -4.55 27.39 -28.89
C ALA A 512 -5.75 27.07 -29.81
N GLY A 513 -6.95 27.54 -29.47
CA GLY A 513 -8.18 27.20 -30.19
C GLY A 513 -8.22 27.67 -31.65
N GLY A 514 -7.45 28.69 -32.01
CA GLY A 514 -7.39 29.20 -33.39
C GLY A 514 -6.46 28.42 -34.33
N THR A 515 -5.45 27.73 -33.80
CA THR A 515 -4.38 27.11 -34.61
C THR A 515 -4.09 25.65 -34.26
N GLY A 516 -4.58 25.16 -33.12
CA GLY A 516 -4.27 23.83 -32.58
C GLY A 516 -2.85 23.69 -32.02
N LYS A 517 -2.07 24.78 -31.96
CA LYS A 517 -0.67 24.78 -31.50
C LYS A 517 -0.56 24.78 -29.98
N CYS A 518 0.49 24.17 -29.45
CA CYS A 518 0.71 24.01 -28.02
C CYS A 518 1.49 25.18 -27.40
N LEU A 519 1.17 25.52 -26.15
CA LEU A 519 1.93 26.46 -25.34
C LEU A 519 3.29 25.82 -25.00
N ASP A 520 4.37 26.42 -25.51
CA ASP A 520 5.69 25.79 -25.58
C ASP A 520 6.76 26.68 -24.95
N ILE A 521 7.66 26.10 -24.15
CA ILE A 521 8.89 26.79 -23.71
C ILE A 521 9.93 26.67 -24.83
N ASP A 522 10.37 27.83 -25.36
CA ASP A 522 11.31 27.93 -26.48
C ASP A 522 12.58 27.09 -26.25
N GLY A 523 12.78 26.11 -27.13
CA GLY A 523 13.89 25.15 -27.07
C GLY A 523 13.92 24.27 -25.81
N GLY A 524 12.88 24.29 -24.97
CA GLY A 524 12.84 23.61 -23.67
C GLY A 524 13.85 24.14 -22.65
N SER A 525 14.34 25.37 -22.83
CA SER A 525 15.36 25.98 -21.97
C SER A 525 14.77 26.49 -20.64
N MET A 526 15.23 25.96 -19.52
CA MET A 526 14.80 26.36 -18.16
C MET A 526 15.58 27.57 -17.62
N ALA A 527 15.91 28.53 -18.47
CA ALA A 527 16.47 29.82 -18.05
C ALA A 527 15.36 30.84 -17.74
N ASN A 528 15.56 31.66 -16.70
CA ASN A 528 14.66 32.77 -16.40
C ASN A 528 14.50 33.70 -17.62
N GLY A 529 13.27 34.02 -17.97
CA GLY A 529 12.93 34.88 -19.11
C GLY A 529 12.86 34.18 -20.47
N THR A 530 13.13 32.86 -20.55
CA THR A 530 12.91 32.09 -21.78
C THR A 530 11.50 32.34 -22.31
N LYS A 531 11.38 32.51 -23.64
CA LYS A 531 10.11 32.83 -24.29
C LYS A 531 9.16 31.65 -24.24
N VAL A 532 7.88 31.97 -24.14
CA VAL A 532 6.81 31.01 -24.38
C VAL A 532 6.24 31.26 -25.77
N LEU A 533 6.00 30.18 -26.51
CA LEU A 533 5.59 30.18 -27.90
C LEU A 533 4.24 29.47 -28.05
N ALA A 534 3.57 29.72 -29.17
CA ALA A 534 2.68 28.74 -29.78
C ALA A 534 3.53 27.95 -30.79
N TRP A 535 3.62 26.63 -30.60
CA TRP A 535 4.43 25.75 -31.44
C TRP A 535 3.68 24.47 -31.79
N ASP A 536 4.14 23.75 -32.81
CA ASP A 536 3.57 22.45 -33.14
C ASP A 536 3.65 21.50 -31.95
N CYS A 537 2.56 20.77 -31.70
CA CYS A 537 2.46 19.89 -30.55
C CYS A 537 3.35 18.65 -30.74
N THR A 538 4.23 18.40 -29.78
CA THR A 538 5.24 17.33 -29.82
C THR A 538 5.04 16.27 -28.73
N GLY A 539 4.18 16.52 -27.73
CA GLY A 539 4.05 15.62 -26.57
C GLY A 539 5.15 15.77 -25.52
N ASN A 540 6.16 16.59 -25.78
CA ASN A 540 7.32 16.78 -24.90
C ASN A 540 6.95 17.50 -23.59
N SER A 541 7.75 17.32 -22.54
CA SER A 541 7.47 17.89 -21.22
C SER A 541 7.54 19.42 -21.17
N ASN A 542 8.21 20.09 -22.11
CA ASN A 542 8.24 21.55 -22.21
C ASN A 542 6.94 22.17 -22.79
N GLN A 543 5.98 21.34 -23.21
CA GLN A 543 4.66 21.76 -23.70
C GLN A 543 3.51 21.40 -22.74
N LYS A 544 3.85 20.81 -21.59
CA LYS A 544 2.87 20.34 -20.60
C LYS A 544 2.94 21.22 -19.36
N TRP A 545 1.77 21.65 -18.90
CA TRP A 545 1.63 22.62 -17.83
C TRP A 545 0.63 22.14 -16.79
N TYR A 546 0.92 22.36 -15.51
CA TYR A 546 -0.04 22.11 -14.43
C TYR A 546 -0.39 23.43 -13.74
N ALA A 547 -1.67 23.64 -13.47
CA ALA A 547 -2.14 24.80 -12.71
C ALA A 547 -2.21 24.44 -11.22
N ASN A 548 -1.51 25.20 -10.38
CA ASN A 548 -1.61 25.07 -8.93
C ASN A 548 -2.95 25.68 -8.46
N PRO A 549 -3.85 24.88 -7.84
CA PRO A 549 -5.18 25.35 -7.48
C PRO A 549 -5.19 26.35 -6.31
N VAL A 550 -4.13 26.40 -5.51
CA VAL A 550 -4.02 27.32 -4.36
C VAL A 550 -3.42 28.65 -4.80
N THR A 551 -2.31 28.63 -5.53
CA THR A 551 -1.57 29.85 -5.88
C THR A 551 -2.03 30.47 -7.21
N GLY A 552 -2.63 29.70 -8.11
CA GLY A 552 -2.93 30.13 -9.49
C GLY A 552 -1.69 30.20 -10.39
N GLN A 553 -0.55 29.68 -9.96
CA GLN A 553 0.63 29.54 -10.81
C GLN A 553 0.43 28.44 -11.84
N VAL A 554 1.02 28.61 -13.02
CA VAL A 554 1.01 27.62 -14.10
C VAL A 554 2.43 27.10 -14.27
N HIS A 555 2.71 25.93 -13.71
CA HIS A 555 4.05 25.35 -13.65
C HIS A 555 4.34 24.49 -14.88
N SER A 556 5.62 24.44 -15.26
CA SER A 556 6.11 23.56 -16.31
C SER A 556 6.26 22.12 -15.83
N LEU A 557 5.90 21.15 -16.67
CA LEU A 557 6.20 19.74 -16.41
C LEU A 557 7.69 19.42 -16.58
N LYS A 558 8.41 20.21 -17.40
CA LYS A 558 9.84 20.01 -17.66
C LYS A 558 10.68 20.23 -16.39
N ASP A 559 10.33 21.26 -15.64
CA ASP A 559 10.86 21.55 -14.31
C ASP A 559 9.78 22.30 -13.51
N PRO A 560 9.14 21.65 -12.52
CA PRO A 560 8.09 22.26 -11.69
C PRO A 560 8.55 23.46 -10.87
N ALA A 561 9.85 23.72 -10.75
CA ALA A 561 10.36 24.94 -10.13
C ALA A 561 10.17 26.19 -11.01
N PHE A 562 9.70 26.05 -12.26
CA PHE A 562 9.44 27.17 -13.18
C PHE A 562 7.96 27.34 -13.52
N CYS A 563 7.55 28.60 -13.57
CA CYS A 563 6.18 29.05 -13.75
C CYS A 563 6.06 29.93 -14.99
N LEU A 564 4.87 29.93 -15.61
CA LEU A 564 4.48 30.92 -16.61
C LEU A 564 4.55 32.33 -16.01
N ASP A 565 5.15 33.26 -16.74
CA ASP A 565 5.49 34.59 -16.26
C ASP A 565 5.06 35.66 -17.27
N ASN A 566 4.30 36.65 -16.82
CA ASN A 566 3.83 37.77 -17.66
C ASN A 566 4.92 38.84 -17.88
N ARG A 567 6.12 38.66 -17.31
CA ARG A 567 7.29 39.55 -17.37
C ARG A 567 7.12 40.90 -16.68
N GLY A 568 6.17 41.02 -15.75
CA GLY A 568 5.80 42.29 -15.13
C GLY A 568 5.13 43.27 -16.09
N ALA A 569 4.73 42.80 -17.27
CA ALA A 569 4.22 43.66 -18.33
C ALA A 569 2.71 43.85 -18.22
N THR A 570 2.27 45.11 -18.29
CA THR A 570 0.86 45.51 -18.25
C THR A 570 0.32 45.99 -19.59
N ALA A 571 1.19 46.17 -20.60
CA ALA A 571 0.81 46.66 -21.92
C ALA A 571 0.37 45.54 -22.87
N ALA A 572 -0.62 45.84 -23.71
CA ALA A 572 -1.02 44.95 -24.80
C ALA A 572 0.15 44.71 -25.78
N GLY A 573 0.26 43.49 -26.30
CA GLY A 573 1.37 43.05 -27.15
C GLY A 573 2.60 42.55 -26.40
N SER A 574 2.65 42.67 -25.08
CA SER A 574 3.79 42.19 -24.28
C SER A 574 3.92 40.67 -24.36
N GLY A 575 5.15 40.16 -24.36
CA GLY A 575 5.43 38.74 -24.39
C GLY A 575 5.12 38.02 -23.07
N VAL A 576 5.15 36.69 -23.12
CA VAL A 576 5.09 35.79 -21.96
C VAL A 576 6.39 34.99 -21.91
N GLY A 577 6.87 34.69 -20.71
CA GLY A 577 8.05 33.86 -20.50
C GLY A 577 7.84 32.82 -19.41
N ILE A 578 8.94 32.21 -18.99
CA ILE A 578 9.01 31.46 -17.74
C ILE A 578 9.93 32.13 -16.74
N TRP A 579 9.70 31.89 -15.46
CA TRP A 579 10.59 32.31 -14.38
C TRP A 579 10.51 31.29 -13.23
N ALA A 580 11.54 31.22 -12.40
CA ALA A 580 11.50 30.43 -11.17
C ALA A 580 10.27 30.82 -10.31
N CYS A 581 9.49 29.83 -9.91
CA CYS A 581 8.28 30.00 -9.12
C CYS A 581 8.58 30.63 -7.77
N GLN A 582 7.64 31.43 -7.26
CA GLN A 582 7.66 32.01 -5.91
C GLN A 582 6.24 32.06 -5.35
N ASP A 583 5.99 31.45 -4.19
CA ASP A 583 4.63 31.04 -3.82
C ASP A 583 3.91 32.01 -2.85
N GLY A 584 4.61 32.95 -2.19
CA GLY A 584 3.98 33.90 -1.26
C GLY A 584 3.35 35.16 -1.90
N THR A 585 2.92 36.13 -1.09
CA THR A 585 2.17 37.33 -1.54
C THR A 585 3.08 38.54 -1.86
N GLY A 586 2.89 39.22 -3.00
CA GLY A 586 3.59 40.47 -3.37
C GLY A 586 3.51 40.84 -4.86
N ALA A 587 3.73 42.13 -5.20
CA ALA A 587 3.48 42.69 -6.55
C ALA A 587 4.29 42.06 -7.69
N TYR A 588 5.52 41.61 -7.43
CA TYR A 588 6.34 40.91 -8.44
C TYR A 588 5.93 39.45 -8.66
N ARG A 589 5.08 38.89 -7.78
CA ARG A 589 4.69 37.47 -7.79
C ARG A 589 3.37 37.22 -8.48
N ASP A 590 2.49 38.20 -8.53
CA ASP A 590 1.26 38.10 -9.32
C ASP A 590 1.59 37.98 -10.83
N ASN A 591 2.80 38.37 -11.25
CA ASN A 591 3.33 38.15 -12.59
C ASN A 591 3.38 36.66 -12.98
N LEU A 592 3.52 35.78 -11.99
CA LEU A 592 3.60 34.32 -12.14
C LEU A 592 2.23 33.64 -12.07
N ARG A 593 1.15 34.42 -11.92
CA ARG A 593 -0.19 33.89 -11.63
C ARG A 593 -1.17 34.22 -12.74
N PHE A 594 -1.91 33.20 -13.12
CA PHE A 594 -2.89 33.28 -14.18
C PHE A 594 -4.19 32.62 -13.74
N ASP A 595 -5.31 33.31 -13.93
CA ASP A 595 -6.62 32.69 -13.83
C ASP A 595 -6.91 31.91 -15.10
N TYR A 596 -7.29 30.64 -14.95
CA TYR A 596 -7.72 29.80 -16.06
C TYR A 596 -9.26 29.76 -16.11
N THR A 597 -9.86 30.69 -16.85
CA THR A 597 -11.32 30.88 -16.90
C THR A 597 -11.83 30.81 -18.34
N GLY A 598 -12.81 29.94 -18.60
CA GLY A 598 -13.39 29.79 -19.94
C GLY A 598 -12.37 29.44 -21.02
N GLY A 599 -11.33 28.67 -20.65
CA GLY A 599 -10.21 28.33 -21.54
C GLY A 599 -9.19 29.44 -21.75
N ALA A 600 -9.32 30.62 -21.15
CA ALA A 600 -8.33 31.68 -21.26
C ALA A 600 -7.36 31.68 -20.09
N LEU A 601 -6.08 31.91 -20.36
CA LEU A 601 -5.07 32.25 -19.35
C LEU A 601 -5.04 33.77 -19.19
N VAL A 602 -5.53 34.26 -18.05
CA VAL A 602 -5.67 35.68 -17.74
C VAL A 602 -4.62 36.08 -16.71
N SER A 603 -3.72 37.00 -17.05
CA SER A 603 -2.72 37.48 -16.09
C SER A 603 -3.41 38.19 -14.93
N ARG A 604 -3.08 37.83 -13.70
CA ARG A 604 -3.62 38.49 -12.49
C ARG A 604 -3.10 39.92 -12.30
N VAL A 605 -2.05 40.31 -13.03
CA VAL A 605 -1.44 41.64 -12.94
C VAL A 605 -2.03 42.60 -13.96
N SER A 606 -2.19 42.16 -15.20
CA SER A 606 -2.64 43.03 -16.29
C SER A 606 -4.11 42.83 -16.67
N GLY A 607 -4.73 41.71 -16.28
CA GLY A 607 -6.04 41.30 -16.78
C GLY A 607 -6.04 40.89 -18.26
N LEU A 608 -4.88 40.90 -18.93
CA LEU A 608 -4.74 40.55 -20.34
C LEU A 608 -4.72 39.03 -20.53
N ARG A 609 -5.14 38.59 -21.72
CA ARG A 609 -5.19 37.18 -22.11
C ARG A 609 -3.96 36.78 -22.90
N VAL A 610 -3.36 35.64 -22.53
CA VAL A 610 -2.33 35.00 -23.35
C VAL A 610 -2.94 34.64 -24.72
N THR A 611 -2.37 35.20 -25.77
CA THR A 611 -2.89 35.17 -27.14
C THR A 611 -1.86 34.57 -28.08
N ALA A 612 -2.25 33.51 -28.79
CA ALA A 612 -1.39 32.84 -29.76
C ALA A 612 -1.28 33.63 -31.09
N PRO A 613 -0.11 33.61 -31.75
CA PRO A 613 -0.01 34.06 -33.14
C PRO A 613 -0.70 33.08 -34.11
N ALA A 614 -0.86 33.50 -35.37
CA ALA A 614 -1.48 32.67 -36.41
C ALA A 614 -0.63 31.44 -36.82
N GLY A 615 0.67 31.45 -36.54
CA GLY A 615 1.62 30.39 -36.87
C GLY A 615 2.48 30.00 -35.67
N ASN A 616 3.65 29.43 -35.95
CA ASN A 616 4.65 29.21 -34.91
C ASN A 616 5.27 30.55 -34.49
N GLY A 617 5.35 30.83 -33.20
CA GLY A 617 6.00 32.04 -32.72
C GLY A 617 5.61 32.45 -31.30
N PRO A 618 6.15 33.57 -30.81
CA PRO A 618 5.92 34.03 -29.44
C PRO A 618 4.45 34.31 -29.14
N VAL A 619 3.98 33.85 -27.98
CA VAL A 619 2.68 34.30 -27.46
C VAL A 619 2.79 35.71 -26.92
N THR A 620 1.70 36.47 -27.02
CA THR A 620 1.60 37.82 -26.48
C THR A 620 0.43 37.94 -25.53
N GLN A 621 0.32 39.04 -24.80
CA GLN A 621 -0.80 39.36 -23.93
C GLN A 621 -1.67 40.43 -24.61
N GLN A 622 -2.97 40.20 -24.75
CA GLN A 622 -3.89 41.13 -25.43
C GLN A 622 -5.17 41.35 -24.61
N PRO A 623 -5.88 42.48 -24.80
CA PRO A 623 -7.22 42.67 -24.26
C PRO A 623 -8.17 41.58 -24.76
N ALA A 624 -9.18 41.23 -23.95
CA ALA A 624 -10.16 40.25 -24.36
C ALA A 624 -10.90 40.69 -25.63
N ASN A 625 -10.91 39.85 -26.65
CA ASN A 625 -11.58 40.13 -27.94
C ASN A 625 -12.51 38.99 -28.39
N GLY A 626 -12.66 37.93 -27.59
CA GLY A 626 -13.52 36.79 -27.90
C GLY A 626 -13.00 35.85 -29.00
N GLY A 627 -11.80 36.11 -29.53
CA GLY A 627 -11.20 35.30 -30.58
C GLY A 627 -10.64 33.97 -30.07
N SER A 628 -10.66 32.95 -30.93
CA SER A 628 -10.15 31.60 -30.63
C SER A 628 -8.65 31.57 -30.33
N ALA A 629 -7.88 32.57 -30.79
CA ALA A 629 -6.46 32.74 -30.45
C ALA A 629 -6.21 33.03 -28.95
N GLN A 630 -7.24 33.45 -28.20
CA GLN A 630 -7.18 33.70 -26.75
C GLN A 630 -7.70 32.53 -25.90
N THR A 631 -7.99 31.40 -26.54
CA THR A 631 -8.47 30.18 -25.89
C THR A 631 -7.40 29.11 -25.96
N TRP A 632 -7.22 28.39 -24.86
CA TRP A 632 -6.21 27.37 -24.64
C TRP A 632 -6.91 26.14 -24.06
N ALA A 633 -7.30 25.19 -24.92
CA ALA A 633 -7.97 23.96 -24.49
C ALA A 633 -6.95 23.01 -23.85
N ARG A 634 -7.34 22.37 -22.74
CA ARG A 634 -6.57 21.26 -22.17
C ARG A 634 -6.76 20.04 -23.05
N ASP A 635 -5.65 19.40 -23.44
CA ASP A 635 -5.68 18.17 -24.24
C ASP A 635 -4.88 17.06 -23.54
N ALA A 636 -3.90 16.45 -24.22
CA ALA A 636 -3.14 15.32 -23.72
C ALA A 636 -2.62 15.56 -22.30
N ALA A 637 -3.09 14.72 -21.37
CA ALA A 637 -2.74 14.74 -19.97
C ALA A 637 -1.58 13.78 -19.68
N ALA A 638 -0.69 14.20 -18.79
CA ALA A 638 0.29 13.34 -18.15
C ALA A 638 0.24 13.59 -16.64
N PRO A 639 0.27 12.55 -15.79
CA PRO A 639 0.52 12.76 -14.37
C PRO A 639 1.86 13.47 -14.21
N ILE A 640 1.97 14.35 -13.22
CA ILE A 640 3.28 14.93 -12.89
C ILE A 640 4.22 13.76 -12.57
N PRO A 641 5.36 13.60 -13.28
CA PRO A 641 6.29 12.55 -12.99
C PRO A 641 6.76 12.75 -11.56
N TYR A 642 6.78 11.64 -10.83
CA TYR A 642 7.53 11.51 -9.61
C TYR A 642 8.90 12.20 -9.76
N SER A 643 9.33 12.96 -8.74
CA SER A 643 10.58 13.73 -8.77
C SER A 643 11.71 12.90 -9.41
N PRO A 644 12.14 13.22 -10.64
CA PRO A 644 13.18 12.46 -11.30
C PRO A 644 14.51 12.89 -10.69
N ILE A 645 14.96 12.14 -9.71
CA ILE A 645 16.39 11.93 -9.47
C ILE A 645 16.59 10.44 -9.73
N PRO A 646 17.63 10.04 -10.49
CA PRO A 646 17.91 8.63 -10.70
C PRO A 646 17.88 7.94 -9.33
N TYR A 647 17.26 6.76 -9.21
CA TYR A 647 17.34 5.99 -7.96
C TYR A 647 18.80 5.55 -7.60
N ASP A 648 19.82 6.25 -8.09
CA ASP A 648 21.21 6.22 -7.63
C ASP A 648 21.36 6.91 -6.24
N ALA A 649 20.24 7.38 -5.66
CA ALA A 649 20.12 7.75 -4.25
C ALA A 649 19.88 6.54 -3.32
N TYR A 650 19.77 5.34 -3.89
CA TYR A 650 19.93 4.06 -3.21
C TYR A 650 21.27 3.44 -3.61
#